data_AF-A0ABC9BWL8-F1
#
_entry.id   AF-A0ABC9BWL8-F1
#
_cell.length_a   1.000
_cell.length_b   1.000
_cell.length_c   1.000
_cell.angle_alpha   90.00
_cell.angle_beta   90.00
_cell.angle_gamma   90.00
#
_symmetry.space_group_name_H-M   'P 1'
#
loop_
_entity.id
_entity.type
_entity.pdbx_description
1 polymer ?
#
loop_
_entity_poly.entity_id
_entity_poly.type
_entity_poly.pdbx_seq_one_letter_code
_entity_poly.pdbx_strand_id
1 'polypeptide(L)'
;MATTAPNNGAEVSIAVEITEHADAAGDDEVQQSERGEQQQRVISSADMVRGKLKWLNRIVLCIALLEWAGNAIGTLAFLWATVVLLGGFSSFLRRTDFWFATVMIFIEGSRSLVHELEFKEEWGAKAVNLYHRQAYQARTERGLFPSERHTPSLTSFAIESLGSSSSEIKVVGLRVLHNFFDRWDSESKKELITEITYTHKKAVPSLIDMLGSTVARHQHMRLLAATITNELSGSLKISDYPGMLKMVSSLLDADKTQDSVLNHVSENDGGDDIEHQLFEKIIFMRRILFYTLGLSILEKLSCDPDNCAEITKDATNIVTKIVELTSYLIEEANSGESETQQKIIVCDSALKFVRRLAIKGRKIGAKFRQVLSENPFLLNTLYRIMDLEDCQPELWETVIDIIAKLALDEAPRQDIGSTQSIIRKLMHAFFRPDDVNSSSNNDNSLQMTAGEALVNLTIMSTDNCWAILTVQPGHNLIENLSSMLENEYGCIAANLLHNLCANSRDKLIDLGANVHLESALRKVMQIIRDGEGKQLEAALCVASQIGYVIREYFAQMLESETDAAAEELVKKLVDTLESNREPCLEYPRLRRVLVEVVIAIVDLCPRYTNIFREKGVKDALDMVKGTPSRFEKYRVFLDGEGLVAESITMRDLVDKAKRLIHGGNSNSRWDHA
;
A
#
# COMPACT_ATOMS: atom_id res chain seq x y z
N MET A 1 25.31 59.27 -15.08
CA MET A 1 25.35 60.11 -16.30
C MET A 1 24.33 59.55 -17.27
N ALA A 2 23.27 60.30 -17.54
CA ALA A 2 22.26 59.98 -18.55
C ALA A 2 22.67 60.58 -19.89
N THR A 3 22.25 59.92 -21.00
CA THR A 3 21.98 60.41 -22.38
C THR A 3 22.39 59.31 -23.38
N THR A 4 21.71 58.93 -24.46
CA THR A 4 20.52 59.34 -25.22
C THR A 4 20.40 58.34 -26.40
N ALA A 5 19.18 58.09 -26.90
CA ALA A 5 18.87 57.45 -28.20
C ALA A 5 19.33 58.35 -29.40
N PRO A 6 19.07 58.12 -30.73
CA PRO A 6 18.02 57.28 -31.36
C PRO A 6 18.27 56.68 -32.79
N ASN A 7 17.23 55.98 -33.29
CA ASN A 7 16.65 55.91 -34.66
C ASN A 7 17.40 55.44 -35.95
N ASN A 8 16.74 54.45 -36.57
CA ASN A 8 16.29 54.30 -37.98
C ASN A 8 17.29 54.19 -39.15
N GLY A 9 17.15 53.09 -39.89
CA GLY A 9 17.55 52.93 -41.29
C GLY A 9 16.80 51.76 -41.93
N ALA A 10 16.09 52.02 -43.02
CA ALA A 10 15.19 51.12 -43.74
C ALA A 10 15.80 50.63 -45.07
N GLU A 11 15.16 49.59 -45.63
CA GLU A 11 15.08 49.23 -47.07
C GLU A 11 16.32 48.64 -47.79
N VAL A 12 16.28 47.71 -48.77
CA VAL A 12 15.29 46.78 -49.39
C VAL A 12 16.06 45.96 -50.48
N SER A 13 15.62 44.71 -50.76
CA SER A 13 15.80 43.90 -52.00
C SER A 13 17.18 43.34 -52.40
N ILE A 14 17.37 42.20 -53.08
CA ILE A 14 16.61 41.06 -53.65
C ILE A 14 17.69 40.00 -53.99
N ALA A 15 17.42 38.70 -53.82
CA ALA A 15 17.92 37.66 -54.74
C ALA A 15 17.08 36.39 -54.66
N VAL A 16 16.57 36.00 -55.82
CA VAL A 16 15.78 34.81 -56.13
C VAL A 16 16.73 33.63 -56.34
N GLU A 17 16.44 32.46 -55.79
CA GLU A 17 16.78 31.20 -56.43
C GLU A 17 15.75 30.10 -56.09
N ILE A 18 15.34 29.39 -57.13
CA ILE A 18 14.25 28.42 -57.24
C ILE A 18 14.85 27.01 -57.22
N THR A 19 14.14 26.04 -56.63
CA THR A 19 14.01 24.58 -56.91
C THR A 19 13.99 23.78 -55.60
N GLU A 20 13.19 22.75 -55.34
CA GLU A 20 12.08 22.04 -56.00
C GLU A 20 11.45 21.12 -54.92
N HIS A 21 10.13 20.90 -54.99
CA HIS A 21 9.34 19.77 -54.45
C HIS A 21 9.47 19.31 -52.97
N ALA A 22 8.44 19.53 -52.16
CA ALA A 22 7.27 18.63 -51.96
C ALA A 22 6.51 18.99 -50.67
N ASP A 23 5.19 19.19 -50.81
CA ASP A 23 4.11 19.18 -49.80
C ASP A 23 4.18 19.99 -48.50
N ALA A 24 3.06 20.71 -48.27
CA ALA A 24 2.51 21.21 -47.00
C ALA A 24 2.57 22.73 -46.75
N ALA A 25 1.95 23.51 -47.65
CA ALA A 25 1.33 24.77 -47.25
C ALA A 25 -0.08 24.46 -46.74
N GLY A 26 -0.24 24.34 -45.42
CA GLY A 26 -1.52 24.02 -44.79
C GLY A 26 -1.67 24.38 -43.32
N ASP A 27 -0.59 24.58 -42.55
CA ASP A 27 -0.72 24.48 -41.08
C ASP A 27 -0.34 25.71 -40.25
N ASP A 28 0.39 26.71 -40.76
CA ASP A 28 0.90 27.79 -39.88
C ASP A 28 0.04 29.07 -39.80
N GLU A 29 -0.76 29.42 -40.81
CA GLU A 29 -1.75 30.52 -40.67
C GLU A 29 -3.00 30.09 -39.86
N VAL A 30 -3.24 28.79 -39.76
CA VAL A 30 -4.34 28.23 -38.98
C VAL A 30 -3.95 28.21 -37.49
N GLN A 31 -2.70 27.89 -37.14
CA GLN A 31 -2.33 27.71 -35.74
C GLN A 31 -2.18 28.99 -34.90
N GLN A 32 -1.86 30.15 -35.50
CA GLN A 32 -1.76 31.40 -34.73
C GLN A 32 -3.08 32.18 -34.61
N SER A 33 -3.99 32.05 -35.59
CA SER A 33 -5.36 32.59 -35.50
C SER A 33 -6.22 31.77 -34.54
N GLU A 34 -6.06 30.44 -34.54
CA GLU A 34 -6.81 29.56 -33.66
C GLU A 34 -6.40 29.72 -32.18
N ARG A 35 -5.10 29.87 -31.87
CA ARG A 35 -4.66 29.95 -30.47
C ARG A 35 -5.07 31.25 -29.77
N GLY A 36 -5.13 32.38 -30.50
CA GLY A 36 -5.61 33.66 -29.96
C GLY A 36 -7.13 33.72 -29.79
N GLU A 37 -7.88 33.13 -30.72
CA GLU A 37 -9.34 33.14 -30.66
C GLU A 37 -9.92 32.04 -29.77
N GLN A 38 -9.26 30.89 -29.59
CA GLN A 38 -9.68 29.88 -28.63
C GLN A 38 -9.41 30.30 -27.17
N GLN A 39 -8.29 30.95 -26.86
CA GLN A 39 -8.02 31.38 -25.48
C GLN A 39 -8.99 32.50 -25.04
N GLN A 40 -9.34 33.44 -25.93
CA GLN A 40 -10.27 34.54 -25.63
C GLN A 40 -11.74 34.12 -25.67
N ARG A 41 -12.14 33.18 -26.57
CA ARG A 41 -13.51 32.62 -26.59
C ARG A 41 -13.78 31.66 -25.44
N VAL A 42 -12.80 30.88 -24.99
CA VAL A 42 -13.01 29.91 -23.89
C VAL A 42 -13.16 30.61 -22.55
N ILE A 43 -12.38 31.67 -22.27
CA ILE A 43 -12.49 32.44 -21.02
C ILE A 43 -13.75 33.32 -21.02
N SER A 44 -14.08 34.00 -22.13
CA SER A 44 -15.28 34.83 -22.23
C SER A 44 -16.59 34.03 -22.30
N SER A 45 -16.58 32.82 -22.86
CA SER A 45 -17.76 31.95 -22.96
C SER A 45 -18.00 31.20 -21.65
N ALA A 46 -16.95 30.71 -20.97
CA ALA A 46 -17.10 30.02 -19.69
C ALA A 46 -17.63 30.94 -18.58
N ASP A 47 -17.15 32.19 -18.48
CA ASP A 47 -17.62 33.12 -17.46
C ASP A 47 -18.99 33.74 -17.79
N MET A 48 -19.32 33.96 -19.07
CA MET A 48 -20.62 34.48 -19.49
C MET A 48 -21.73 33.42 -19.42
N VAL A 49 -21.42 32.14 -19.71
CA VAL A 49 -22.35 31.01 -19.56
C VAL A 49 -22.51 30.64 -18.09
N ARG A 50 -21.44 30.61 -17.29
CA ARG A 50 -21.50 30.35 -15.84
C ARG A 50 -22.24 31.45 -15.07
N GLY A 51 -22.11 32.72 -15.50
CA GLY A 51 -22.86 33.85 -14.95
C GLY A 51 -24.35 33.85 -15.32
N LYS A 52 -24.69 33.61 -16.60
CA LYS A 52 -26.09 33.56 -17.04
C LYS A 52 -26.82 32.32 -16.54
N LEU A 53 -26.19 31.15 -16.46
CA LEU A 53 -26.82 29.92 -15.97
C LEU A 53 -27.09 29.99 -14.46
N LYS A 54 -26.17 30.55 -13.65
CA LYS A 54 -26.41 30.78 -12.21
C LYS A 54 -27.48 31.83 -11.93
N TRP A 55 -27.60 32.85 -12.79
CA TRP A 55 -28.61 33.90 -12.67
C TRP A 55 -30.00 33.42 -13.15
N LEU A 56 -30.09 32.65 -14.24
CA LEU A 56 -31.33 32.02 -14.69
C LEU A 56 -31.80 30.90 -13.74
N ASN A 57 -30.92 30.05 -13.21
CA ASN A 57 -31.32 29.06 -12.20
C ASN A 57 -31.79 29.72 -10.90
N ARG A 58 -31.16 30.82 -10.46
CA ARG A 58 -31.63 31.58 -9.28
C ARG A 58 -32.97 32.28 -9.54
N ILE A 59 -33.23 32.78 -10.74
CA ILE A 59 -34.48 33.48 -11.05
C ILE A 59 -35.62 32.50 -11.30
N VAL A 60 -35.40 31.39 -11.99
CA VAL A 60 -36.43 30.36 -12.18
C VAL A 60 -36.75 29.66 -10.86
N LEU A 61 -35.75 29.41 -9.99
CA LEU A 61 -35.97 28.86 -8.66
C LEU A 61 -36.65 29.87 -7.73
N CYS A 62 -36.28 31.16 -7.76
CA CYS A 62 -36.96 32.19 -6.95
C CYS A 62 -38.38 32.51 -7.45
N ILE A 63 -38.64 32.48 -8.76
CA ILE A 63 -39.99 32.74 -9.31
C ILE A 63 -40.91 31.53 -9.06
N ALA A 64 -40.43 30.29 -9.24
CA ALA A 64 -41.20 29.10 -8.90
C ALA A 64 -41.47 28.99 -7.39
N LEU A 65 -40.50 29.37 -6.54
CA LEU A 65 -40.68 29.41 -5.09
C LEU A 65 -41.55 30.59 -4.61
N LEU A 66 -41.49 31.77 -5.23
CA LEU A 66 -42.38 32.89 -4.88
C LEU A 66 -43.82 32.65 -5.34
N GLU A 67 -44.02 32.03 -6.50
CA GLU A 67 -45.35 31.76 -7.05
C GLU A 67 -46.03 30.60 -6.30
N TRP A 68 -45.28 29.58 -5.89
CA TRP A 68 -45.78 28.51 -5.04
C TRP A 68 -46.00 28.96 -3.58
N ALA A 69 -45.05 29.68 -2.97
CA ALA A 69 -45.20 30.19 -1.61
C ALA A 69 -46.29 31.27 -1.51
N GLY A 70 -46.42 32.16 -2.50
CA GLY A 70 -47.47 33.19 -2.53
C GLY A 70 -48.87 32.61 -2.68
N ASN A 71 -49.05 31.61 -3.56
CA ASN A 71 -50.36 30.99 -3.77
C ASN A 71 -50.76 30.08 -2.60
N ALA A 72 -49.79 29.37 -1.99
CA ALA A 72 -50.03 28.53 -0.81
C ALA A 72 -50.26 29.35 0.47
N ILE A 73 -49.49 30.43 0.71
CA ILE A 73 -49.68 31.34 1.85
C ILE A 73 -50.99 32.13 1.71
N GLY A 74 -51.37 32.53 0.48
CA GLY A 74 -52.62 33.21 0.19
C GLY A 74 -53.86 32.32 0.42
N THR A 75 -53.83 31.06 -0.03
CA THR A 75 -54.92 30.10 0.23
C THR A 75 -54.97 29.67 1.70
N LEU A 76 -53.83 29.49 2.38
CA LEU A 76 -53.81 29.18 3.81
C LEU A 76 -54.30 30.35 4.66
N ALA A 77 -53.91 31.60 4.38
CA ALA A 77 -54.40 32.77 5.10
C ALA A 77 -55.92 32.98 4.91
N PHE A 78 -56.44 32.67 3.72
CA PHE A 78 -57.86 32.77 3.39
C PHE A 78 -58.71 31.63 3.99
N LEU A 79 -58.21 30.37 4.00
CA LEU A 79 -58.85 29.25 4.70
C LEU A 79 -58.81 29.44 6.22
N TRP A 80 -57.71 29.97 6.76
CA TRP A 80 -57.57 30.26 8.18
C TRP A 80 -58.52 31.38 8.63
N ALA A 81 -58.65 32.45 7.84
CA ALA A 81 -59.61 33.53 8.10
C ALA A 81 -61.07 33.03 8.03
N THR A 82 -61.42 32.17 7.08
CA THR A 82 -62.81 31.69 6.89
C THR A 82 -63.23 30.61 7.91
N VAL A 83 -62.33 29.73 8.33
CA VAL A 83 -62.65 28.69 9.33
C VAL A 83 -62.60 29.24 10.77
N VAL A 84 -61.67 30.14 11.08
CA VAL A 84 -61.43 30.62 12.46
C VAL A 84 -62.20 31.90 12.80
N LEU A 85 -62.34 32.85 11.86
CA LEU A 85 -63.10 34.10 12.09
C LEU A 85 -64.59 33.96 11.75
N LEU A 86 -64.96 33.14 10.75
CA LEU A 86 -66.36 32.94 10.33
C LEU A 86 -67.06 31.78 11.08
N GLY A 87 -66.32 30.77 11.54
CA GLY A 87 -66.84 29.60 12.27
C GLY A 87 -66.96 29.76 13.79
N GLY A 88 -66.63 30.93 14.35
CA GLY A 88 -66.81 31.23 15.78
C GLY A 88 -65.87 30.51 16.76
N PHE A 89 -64.79 29.88 16.27
CA PHE A 89 -63.86 29.11 17.12
C PHE A 89 -62.88 29.98 17.92
N SER A 90 -62.71 31.27 17.59
CA SER A 90 -61.86 32.20 18.35
C SER A 90 -62.40 32.52 19.76
N SER A 91 -63.69 32.24 20.03
CA SER A 91 -64.32 32.48 21.34
C SER A 91 -64.33 31.26 22.27
N PHE A 92 -63.96 30.07 21.80
CA PHE A 92 -63.99 28.84 22.60
C PHE A 92 -62.63 28.40 23.15
N LEU A 93 -61.52 28.96 22.65
CA LEU A 93 -60.16 28.66 23.13
C LEU A 93 -59.58 29.86 23.87
N ARG A 94 -58.92 29.60 25.02
CA ARG A 94 -58.22 30.63 25.78
C ARG A 94 -57.05 31.17 24.95
N ARG A 95 -56.81 32.49 25.03
CA ARG A 95 -55.84 33.26 24.22
C ARG A 95 -54.42 32.66 24.16
N THR A 96 -54.02 31.89 25.16
CA THR A 96 -52.70 31.24 25.23
C THR A 96 -52.62 29.97 24.36
N ASP A 97 -53.63 29.10 24.43
CA ASP A 97 -53.59 27.78 23.78
C ASP A 97 -53.74 27.88 22.25
N PHE A 98 -54.42 28.94 21.81
CA PHE A 98 -54.55 29.34 20.42
C PHE A 98 -53.21 29.73 19.78
N TRP A 99 -52.37 30.48 20.51
CA TRP A 99 -51.04 30.87 20.03
C TRP A 99 -50.05 29.70 20.06
N PHE A 100 -50.16 28.77 21.02
CA PHE A 100 -49.32 27.57 21.08
C PHE A 100 -49.58 26.59 19.92
N ALA A 101 -50.85 26.32 19.57
CA ALA A 101 -51.20 25.46 18.43
C ALA A 101 -50.76 26.07 17.09
N THR A 102 -50.86 27.39 16.95
CA THR A 102 -50.44 28.14 15.75
C THR A 102 -48.92 28.13 15.57
N VAL A 103 -48.15 28.25 16.66
CA VAL A 103 -46.68 28.15 16.62
C VAL A 103 -46.21 26.72 16.39
N MET A 104 -46.88 25.70 16.93
CA MET A 104 -46.59 24.27 16.67
C MET A 104 -46.70 23.89 15.18
N ILE A 105 -47.73 24.37 14.48
CA ILE A 105 -47.94 24.11 13.04
C ILE A 105 -46.89 24.83 12.18
N PHE A 106 -46.42 26.00 12.61
CA PHE A 106 -45.35 26.74 11.93
C PHE A 106 -43.97 26.09 12.13
N ILE A 107 -43.73 25.47 13.30
CA ILE A 107 -42.54 24.66 13.60
C ILE A 107 -42.53 23.34 12.78
N GLU A 108 -43.70 22.77 12.47
CA GLU A 108 -43.84 21.63 11.57
C GLU A 108 -43.40 21.98 10.13
N GLY A 109 -43.58 23.23 9.70
CA GLY A 109 -43.10 23.76 8.41
C GLY A 109 -41.56 23.74 8.24
N SER A 110 -40.81 23.74 9.35
CA SER A 110 -39.34 23.55 9.35
C SER A 110 -38.91 22.12 8.97
N ARG A 111 -39.84 21.14 8.94
CA ARG A 111 -39.56 19.75 8.50
C ARG A 111 -39.16 19.67 7.02
N SER A 112 -39.44 20.69 6.21
CA SER A 112 -39.03 20.73 4.80
C SER A 112 -37.50 20.76 4.61
N LEU A 113 -36.73 21.35 5.56
CA LEU A 113 -35.27 21.34 5.52
C LEU A 113 -34.66 19.95 5.82
N VAL A 114 -35.40 19.10 6.54
CA VAL A 114 -35.02 17.69 6.79
C VAL A 114 -35.14 16.87 5.50
N HIS A 115 -36.08 17.25 4.62
CA HIS A 115 -36.35 16.56 3.36
C HIS A 115 -35.46 17.05 2.20
N GLU A 116 -35.01 18.30 2.23
CA GLU A 116 -34.09 18.88 1.23
C GLU A 116 -32.61 18.49 1.47
N LEU A 117 -32.27 18.09 2.71
CA LEU A 117 -30.97 17.52 3.09
C LEU A 117 -31.01 15.99 3.32
N GLU A 118 -32.18 15.36 3.10
CA GLU A 118 -32.46 13.92 3.31
C GLU A 118 -31.84 13.34 4.59
N PHE A 119 -31.92 14.09 5.70
CA PHE A 119 -31.49 13.56 6.99
C PHE A 119 -32.49 12.53 7.49
N LYS A 120 -32.01 11.43 8.08
CA LYS A 120 -32.89 10.42 8.70
C LYS A 120 -33.77 11.08 9.76
N GLU A 121 -35.09 10.86 9.70
CA GLU A 121 -36.10 11.59 10.49
C GLU A 121 -35.78 11.66 12.00
N GLU A 122 -35.21 10.60 12.56
CA GLU A 122 -34.91 10.46 14.00
C GLU A 122 -33.90 11.48 14.55
N TRP A 123 -32.96 11.99 13.74
CA TRP A 123 -31.93 12.92 14.21
C TRP A 123 -31.81 14.20 13.40
N GLY A 124 -32.31 14.22 12.16
CA GLY A 124 -32.30 15.39 11.29
C GLY A 124 -33.04 16.58 11.92
N ALA A 125 -34.25 16.36 12.43
CA ALA A 125 -35.03 17.40 13.11
C ALA A 125 -34.30 17.98 14.33
N LYS A 126 -33.58 17.13 15.08
CA LYS A 126 -32.80 17.55 16.24
C LYS A 126 -31.59 18.39 15.84
N ALA A 127 -30.90 18.01 14.77
CA ALA A 127 -29.76 18.76 14.23
C ALA A 127 -30.18 20.14 13.72
N VAL A 128 -31.27 20.19 12.94
CA VAL A 128 -31.85 21.43 12.41
C VAL A 128 -32.31 22.36 13.56
N ASN A 129 -32.97 21.82 14.58
CA ASN A 129 -33.37 22.60 15.76
C ASN A 129 -32.19 23.19 16.54
N LEU A 130 -31.11 22.42 16.74
CA LEU A 130 -29.92 22.90 17.45
C LEU A 130 -29.15 23.94 16.62
N TYR A 131 -29.03 23.73 15.30
CA TYR A 131 -28.48 24.70 14.38
C TYR A 131 -29.27 26.01 14.40
N HIS A 132 -30.61 25.95 14.28
CA HIS A 132 -31.45 27.13 14.34
C HIS A 132 -31.33 27.85 15.67
N ARG A 133 -31.28 27.12 16.79
CA ARG A 133 -31.08 27.70 18.12
C ARG A 133 -29.74 28.44 18.22
N GLN A 134 -28.64 27.86 17.74
CA GLN A 134 -27.33 28.50 17.76
C GLN A 134 -27.23 29.67 16.77
N ALA A 135 -27.75 29.53 15.56
CA ALA A 135 -27.81 30.61 14.59
C ALA A 135 -28.65 31.79 15.11
N TYR A 136 -29.74 31.51 15.83
CA TYR A 136 -30.56 32.51 16.50
C TYR A 136 -29.79 33.20 17.64
N GLN A 137 -29.10 32.45 18.49
CA GLN A 137 -28.25 32.97 19.57
C GLN A 137 -27.12 33.87 19.04
N ALA A 138 -26.40 33.42 18.01
CA ALA A 138 -25.35 34.20 17.36
C ALA A 138 -25.88 35.52 16.76
N ARG A 139 -27.12 35.52 16.24
CA ARG A 139 -27.81 36.72 15.75
C ARG A 139 -28.30 37.63 16.87
N THR A 140 -28.68 37.09 18.03
CA THR A 140 -29.10 37.91 19.18
C THR A 140 -27.91 38.59 19.85
N GLU A 141 -26.76 37.91 19.92
CA GLU A 141 -25.52 38.46 20.51
C GLU A 141 -24.82 39.48 19.60
N ARG A 142 -24.95 39.36 18.27
CA ARG A 142 -24.25 40.21 17.28
C ARG A 142 -25.13 41.26 16.59
N GLY A 143 -26.41 41.33 16.96
CA GLY A 143 -27.40 42.25 16.39
C GLY A 143 -28.15 41.69 15.17
N LEU A 144 -29.30 42.31 14.84
CA LEU A 144 -30.31 41.82 13.89
C LEU A 144 -29.81 41.64 12.44
N PHE A 145 -28.68 42.26 12.08
CA PHE A 145 -28.07 42.21 10.74
C PHE A 145 -26.55 41.98 10.81
N PRO A 146 -26.08 40.75 11.09
CA PRO A 146 -24.68 40.41 10.85
C PRO A 146 -24.42 40.42 9.34
N SER A 147 -23.24 40.87 8.90
CA SER A 147 -22.79 40.69 7.51
C SER A 147 -22.92 39.22 7.08
N GLU A 148 -23.36 38.92 5.85
CA GLU A 148 -23.54 37.55 5.30
C GLU A 148 -22.35 36.60 5.56
N ARG A 149 -21.14 37.15 5.73
CA ARG A 149 -19.94 36.37 6.09
C ARG A 149 -19.95 35.77 7.51
N HIS A 150 -20.92 36.11 8.36
CA HIS A 150 -20.89 35.84 9.81
C HIS A 150 -22.10 35.04 10.31
N THR A 151 -22.99 34.58 9.42
CA THR A 151 -23.98 33.55 9.77
C THR A 151 -23.28 32.20 9.74
N PRO A 152 -23.28 31.42 10.84
CA PRO A 152 -22.64 30.10 10.85
C PRO A 152 -23.32 29.24 9.77
N SER A 153 -22.54 28.81 8.78
CA SER A 153 -22.99 27.78 7.84
C SER A 153 -23.21 26.47 8.61
N LEU A 154 -24.03 25.57 8.06
CA LEU A 154 -24.23 24.25 8.67
C LEU A 154 -22.90 23.50 8.83
N THR A 155 -21.95 23.71 7.92
CA THR A 155 -20.55 23.23 8.00
C THR A 155 -19.83 23.80 9.20
N SER A 156 -19.74 25.12 9.33
CA SER A 156 -19.06 25.76 10.48
C SER A 156 -19.69 25.35 11.82
N PHE A 157 -21.03 25.26 11.89
CA PHE A 157 -21.74 24.75 13.05
C PHE A 157 -21.31 23.32 13.40
N ALA A 158 -21.23 22.44 12.41
CA ALA A 158 -20.89 21.05 12.63
C ALA A 158 -19.44 20.89 13.12
N ILE A 159 -18.51 21.70 12.59
CA ILE A 159 -17.10 21.70 13.01
C ILE A 159 -16.94 22.31 14.41
N GLU A 160 -17.55 23.46 14.68
CA GLU A 160 -17.52 24.12 15.99
C GLU A 160 -18.15 23.24 17.09
N SER A 161 -19.18 22.46 16.73
CA SER A 161 -19.86 21.52 17.65
C SER A 161 -18.91 20.47 18.23
N LEU A 162 -17.83 20.11 17.53
CA LEU A 162 -16.82 19.16 18.03
C LEU A 162 -16.07 19.70 19.26
N GLY A 163 -15.93 21.02 19.35
CA GLY A 163 -15.30 21.73 20.47
C GLY A 163 -16.24 22.03 21.64
N SER A 164 -17.52 21.67 21.54
CA SER A 164 -18.52 21.95 22.58
C SER A 164 -18.28 21.12 23.85
N SER A 165 -18.70 21.61 25.01
CA SER A 165 -18.73 20.83 26.24
C SER A 165 -19.92 19.85 26.30
N SER A 166 -20.95 20.07 25.48
CA SER A 166 -22.14 19.21 25.45
C SER A 166 -21.93 18.00 24.55
N SER A 167 -22.08 16.80 25.12
CA SER A 167 -22.03 15.54 24.37
C SER A 167 -23.12 15.43 23.30
N GLU A 168 -24.28 16.03 23.55
CA GLU A 168 -25.40 16.08 22.60
C GLU A 168 -25.07 16.94 21.37
N ILE A 169 -24.46 18.11 21.58
CA ILE A 169 -24.01 18.99 20.50
C ILE A 169 -22.90 18.32 19.70
N LYS A 170 -21.93 17.67 20.36
CA LYS A 170 -20.88 16.90 19.69
C LYS A 170 -21.45 15.82 18.78
N VAL A 171 -22.39 14.99 19.27
CA VAL A 171 -23.01 13.92 18.46
C VAL A 171 -23.74 14.47 17.23
N VAL A 172 -24.43 15.59 17.38
CA VAL A 172 -25.13 16.25 16.27
C VAL A 172 -24.14 16.77 15.23
N GLY A 173 -23.08 17.47 15.65
CA GLY A 173 -22.02 17.90 14.75
C GLY A 173 -21.37 16.74 14.00
N LEU A 174 -21.03 15.67 14.72
CA LEU A 174 -20.49 14.44 14.12
C LEU A 174 -21.45 13.82 13.09
N ARG A 175 -22.76 13.76 13.36
CA ARG A 175 -23.73 13.20 12.40
C ARG A 175 -23.86 14.04 11.14
N VAL A 176 -23.85 15.37 11.28
CA VAL A 176 -23.87 16.29 10.14
C VAL A 176 -22.61 16.11 9.29
N LEU A 177 -21.43 16.09 9.91
CA LEU A 177 -20.16 15.87 9.20
C LEU A 177 -20.11 14.49 8.53
N HIS A 178 -20.54 13.44 9.22
CA HIS A 178 -20.61 12.09 8.65
C HIS A 178 -21.51 12.07 7.40
N ASN A 179 -22.67 12.72 7.45
CA ASN A 179 -23.56 12.82 6.30
C ASN A 179 -22.94 13.60 5.13
N PHE A 180 -22.18 14.66 5.41
CA PHE A 180 -21.42 15.38 4.38
C PHE A 180 -20.36 14.51 3.73
N PHE A 181 -19.56 13.79 4.52
CA PHE A 181 -18.57 12.85 4.00
C PHE A 181 -19.18 11.68 3.23
N ASP A 182 -20.40 11.27 3.54
CA ASP A 182 -21.11 10.22 2.81
C ASP A 182 -21.61 10.70 1.45
N ARG A 183 -22.18 11.92 1.38
CA ARG A 183 -22.96 12.38 0.22
C ARG A 183 -22.23 13.37 -0.70
N TRP A 184 -21.24 14.10 -0.21
CA TRP A 184 -20.57 15.13 -1.00
C TRP A 184 -19.65 14.54 -2.07
N ASP A 185 -19.40 15.30 -3.13
CA ASP A 185 -18.42 14.94 -4.15
C ASP A 185 -16.98 15.09 -3.62
N SER A 186 -16.02 14.50 -4.35
CA SER A 186 -14.60 14.45 -3.93
C SER A 186 -13.99 15.85 -3.70
N GLU A 187 -14.38 16.86 -4.48
CA GLU A 187 -13.82 18.20 -4.35
C GLU A 187 -14.36 18.90 -3.10
N SER A 188 -15.66 18.81 -2.87
CA SER A 188 -16.32 19.29 -1.64
C SER A 188 -15.78 18.59 -0.39
N LYS A 189 -15.49 17.29 -0.44
CA LYS A 189 -14.85 16.56 0.69
C LYS A 189 -13.45 17.10 0.98
N LYS A 190 -12.63 17.36 -0.04
CA LYS A 190 -11.29 17.95 0.16
C LYS A 190 -11.36 19.33 0.80
N GLU A 191 -12.27 20.18 0.35
CA GLU A 191 -12.49 21.50 0.95
C GLU A 191 -12.86 21.35 2.44
N LEU A 192 -13.79 20.46 2.77
CA LEU A 192 -14.17 20.16 4.16
C LEU A 192 -13.00 19.64 5.00
N ILE A 193 -12.18 18.72 4.48
CA ILE A 193 -10.99 18.20 5.16
C ILE A 193 -10.03 19.36 5.47
N THR A 194 -9.82 20.28 4.54
CA THR A 194 -8.95 21.44 4.76
C THR A 194 -9.52 22.39 5.82
N GLU A 195 -10.84 22.62 5.82
CA GLU A 195 -11.51 23.48 6.80
C GLU A 195 -11.45 22.90 8.21
N ILE A 196 -11.66 21.59 8.37
CA ILE A 196 -11.55 20.90 9.65
C ILE A 196 -10.11 20.91 10.16
N THR A 197 -9.14 20.63 9.28
CA THR A 197 -7.74 20.41 9.67
C THR A 197 -7.02 21.72 9.95
N TYR A 198 -7.19 22.75 9.12
CA TYR A 198 -6.37 23.97 9.17
C TYR A 198 -7.12 25.19 9.70
N THR A 199 -8.42 25.31 9.47
CA THR A 199 -9.20 26.48 9.90
C THR A 199 -9.63 26.35 11.37
N HIS A 200 -10.10 25.17 11.79
CA HIS A 200 -10.66 24.95 13.12
C HIS A 200 -9.71 24.17 14.05
N LYS A 201 -8.74 24.87 14.66
CA LYS A 201 -7.67 24.28 15.49
C LYS A 201 -8.12 23.32 16.62
N LYS A 202 -9.36 23.42 17.10
CA LYS A 202 -9.90 22.55 18.17
C LYS A 202 -10.60 21.29 17.65
N ALA A 203 -10.95 21.23 16.36
CA ALA A 203 -11.76 20.15 15.81
C ALA A 203 -11.01 18.81 15.84
N VAL A 204 -9.81 18.77 15.26
CA VAL A 204 -8.99 17.54 15.21
C VAL A 204 -8.59 17.03 16.60
N PRO A 205 -8.09 17.88 17.54
CA PRO A 205 -7.83 17.43 18.92
C PRO A 205 -9.08 16.86 19.61
N SER A 206 -10.24 17.48 19.44
CA SER A 206 -11.50 16.97 19.99
C SER A 206 -11.90 15.62 19.40
N LEU A 207 -11.70 15.43 18.08
CA LEU A 207 -11.97 14.14 17.42
C LEU A 207 -11.05 13.04 17.97
N ILE A 208 -9.76 13.33 18.11
CA ILE A 208 -8.76 12.41 18.66
C ILE A 208 -9.10 12.01 20.10
N ASP A 209 -9.49 12.98 20.93
CA ASP A 209 -9.92 12.73 22.31
C ASP A 209 -11.17 11.83 22.36
N MET A 210 -12.14 12.07 21.46
CA MET A 210 -13.35 11.22 21.35
C MET A 210 -13.04 9.77 20.94
N LEU A 211 -11.92 9.49 20.25
CA LEU A 211 -11.50 8.12 19.95
C LEU A 211 -11.12 7.33 21.21
N GLY A 212 -10.60 8.00 22.24
CA GLY A 212 -10.19 7.38 23.50
C GLY A 212 -11.31 7.15 24.51
N SER A 213 -12.55 7.55 24.20
CA SER A 213 -13.67 7.45 25.13
C SER A 213 -14.11 6.00 25.34
N THR A 214 -13.79 5.42 26.49
CA THR A 214 -14.19 4.05 26.89
C THR A 214 -15.58 3.96 27.54
N VAL A 215 -16.28 5.08 27.70
CA VAL A 215 -17.60 5.11 28.33
C VAL A 215 -18.65 4.48 27.42
N ALA A 216 -19.34 3.43 27.90
CA ALA A 216 -20.35 2.66 27.16
C ALA A 216 -21.45 3.54 26.50
N ARG A 217 -21.81 4.68 27.09
CA ARG A 217 -22.81 5.61 26.55
C ARG A 217 -22.30 6.50 25.41
N HIS A 218 -20.98 6.62 25.23
CA HIS A 218 -20.35 7.43 24.19
C HIS A 218 -19.81 6.60 23.03
N GLN A 219 -20.20 5.33 22.99
CA GLN A 219 -19.76 4.34 22.02
C GLN A 219 -20.18 4.68 20.57
N HIS A 220 -21.36 5.25 20.37
CA HIS A 220 -21.78 5.80 19.07
C HIS A 220 -21.02 7.08 18.70
N MET A 221 -20.65 7.92 19.69
CA MET A 221 -19.82 9.11 19.47
C MET A 221 -18.40 8.72 19.03
N ARG A 222 -17.79 7.75 19.73
CA ARG A 222 -16.47 7.16 19.41
C ARG A 222 -16.44 6.64 17.97
N LEU A 223 -17.51 5.94 17.56
CA LEU A 223 -17.62 5.41 16.20
C LEU A 223 -17.66 6.52 15.15
N LEU A 224 -18.54 7.51 15.31
CA LEU A 224 -18.62 8.63 14.35
C LEU A 224 -17.32 9.44 14.29
N ALA A 225 -16.68 9.65 15.45
CA ALA A 225 -15.38 10.31 15.52
C ALA A 225 -14.30 9.51 14.77
N ALA A 226 -14.29 8.17 14.90
CA ALA A 226 -13.38 7.31 14.15
C ALA A 226 -13.63 7.37 12.64
N THR A 227 -14.90 7.35 12.20
CA THR A 227 -15.23 7.49 10.78
C THR A 227 -14.75 8.82 10.20
N ILE A 228 -15.04 9.93 10.88
CA ILE A 228 -14.58 11.26 10.42
C ILE A 228 -13.05 11.34 10.47
N THR A 229 -12.41 10.83 11.52
CA THR A 229 -10.94 10.81 11.61
C THR A 229 -10.32 9.98 10.49
N ASN A 230 -10.98 8.90 10.05
CA ASN A 230 -10.54 8.12 8.89
C ASN A 230 -10.57 8.91 7.58
N GLU A 231 -11.53 9.81 7.40
CA GLU A 231 -11.57 10.70 6.23
C GLU A 231 -10.44 11.74 6.29
N LEU A 232 -10.10 12.23 7.49
CA LEU A 232 -9.08 13.24 7.70
C LEU A 232 -7.65 12.68 7.68
N SER A 233 -7.45 11.41 8.05
CA SER A 233 -6.14 10.84 8.43
C SER A 233 -5.04 10.99 7.38
N GLY A 234 -5.38 10.95 6.09
CA GLY A 234 -4.41 11.17 5.01
C GLY A 234 -3.80 12.57 4.96
N SER A 235 -4.38 13.54 5.67
CA SER A 235 -3.90 14.93 5.78
C SER A 235 -3.26 15.26 7.12
N LEU A 236 -3.25 14.32 8.07
CA LEU A 236 -2.78 14.56 9.43
C LEU A 236 -1.33 14.13 9.63
N LYS A 237 -0.61 14.90 10.46
CA LYS A 237 0.71 14.51 10.97
C LYS A 237 0.61 14.11 12.43
N ILE A 238 1.17 12.96 12.78
CA ILE A 238 1.16 12.43 14.16
C ILE A 238 1.91 13.39 15.10
N SER A 239 2.97 14.03 14.61
CA SER A 239 3.76 15.00 15.37
C SER A 239 2.98 16.24 15.82
N ASP A 240 1.93 16.63 15.09
CA ASP A 240 1.10 17.80 15.42
C ASP A 240 0.12 17.51 16.57
N TYR A 241 -0.15 16.22 16.85
CA TYR A 241 -1.16 15.79 17.81
C TYR A 241 -0.62 14.70 18.74
N PRO A 242 0.12 15.09 19.81
CA PRO A 242 0.63 14.14 20.80
C PRO A 242 -0.49 13.29 21.39
N GLY A 243 -0.33 11.97 21.35
CA GLY A 243 -1.34 11.02 21.83
C GLY A 243 -2.29 10.49 20.76
N MET A 244 -2.29 11.04 19.54
CA MET A 244 -3.09 10.53 18.42
C MET A 244 -2.89 9.02 18.22
N LEU A 245 -1.63 8.58 18.12
CA LEU A 245 -1.31 7.18 17.88
C LEU A 245 -1.88 6.26 18.97
N LYS A 246 -1.81 6.69 20.24
CA LYS A 246 -2.39 5.95 21.37
C LYS A 246 -3.91 5.85 21.24
N MET A 247 -4.58 6.93 20.87
CA MET A 247 -6.04 6.96 20.72
C MET A 247 -6.51 6.13 19.51
N VAL A 248 -5.82 6.20 18.38
CA VAL A 248 -6.08 5.36 17.19
C VAL A 248 -5.83 3.89 17.52
N SER A 249 -4.70 3.58 18.17
CA SER A 249 -4.37 2.23 18.64
C SER A 249 -5.42 1.66 19.60
N SER A 250 -6.12 2.51 20.36
CA SER A 250 -7.21 2.04 21.25
C SER A 250 -8.43 1.49 20.51
N LEU A 251 -8.59 1.80 19.22
CA LEU A 251 -9.64 1.22 18.38
C LEU A 251 -9.36 -0.26 18.05
N LEU A 252 -8.12 -0.71 18.24
CA LEU A 252 -7.70 -2.10 18.04
C LEU A 252 -7.72 -2.93 19.33
N ASP A 253 -8.10 -2.33 20.45
CA ASP A 253 -8.18 -3.05 21.72
C ASP A 253 -9.35 -4.04 21.69
N ALA A 254 -9.07 -5.29 22.06
CA ALA A 254 -10.10 -6.27 22.31
C ALA A 254 -10.84 -5.88 23.59
N ASP A 255 -12.01 -5.25 23.47
CA ASP A 255 -12.92 -4.98 24.59
C ASP A 255 -13.45 -6.32 25.15
N LYS A 256 -12.62 -7.10 25.84
CA LYS A 256 -13.01 -8.29 26.63
C LYS A 256 -13.73 -7.91 27.93
N THR A 257 -13.75 -6.61 28.26
CA THR A 257 -14.20 -6.09 29.57
C THR A 257 -15.71 -5.84 29.63
N GLN A 258 -16.45 -5.93 28.52
CA GLN A 258 -17.91 -5.86 28.56
C GLN A 258 -18.57 -7.20 28.91
N ASP A 259 -17.88 -8.33 28.68
CA ASP A 259 -18.35 -9.67 29.06
C ASP A 259 -18.56 -9.79 30.58
N SER A 260 -17.70 -9.17 31.40
CA SER A 260 -17.78 -9.31 32.87
C SER A 260 -18.90 -8.50 33.53
N VAL A 261 -19.39 -7.43 32.89
CA VAL A 261 -20.44 -6.58 33.47
C VAL A 261 -21.83 -7.17 33.20
N LEU A 262 -22.00 -7.95 32.13
CA LEU A 262 -23.28 -8.58 31.79
C LEU A 262 -23.48 -9.97 32.43
N ASN A 263 -22.39 -10.69 32.73
CA ASN A 263 -22.46 -12.00 33.39
C ASN A 263 -23.14 -11.97 34.78
N HIS A 264 -23.27 -10.81 35.41
CA HIS A 264 -23.99 -10.66 36.69
C HIS A 264 -25.49 -10.33 36.56
N VAL A 265 -26.02 -10.17 35.34
CA VAL A 265 -27.45 -9.88 35.11
C VAL A 265 -28.22 -11.11 34.61
N SER A 266 -27.52 -12.16 34.13
CA SER A 266 -28.14 -13.28 33.41
C SER A 266 -28.28 -14.59 34.18
N GLU A 267 -28.17 -14.62 35.51
CA GLU A 267 -28.40 -15.87 36.28
C GLU A 267 -29.87 -16.14 36.64
N ASN A 268 -30.81 -15.25 36.29
CA ASN A 268 -32.23 -15.43 36.62
C ASN A 268 -33.16 -14.99 35.49
N ASP A 269 -33.15 -15.68 34.36
CA ASP A 269 -34.40 -16.11 33.70
C ASP A 269 -34.09 -17.05 32.54
N GLY A 270 -34.81 -18.17 32.44
CA GLY A 270 -34.74 -19.10 31.32
C GLY A 270 -35.47 -18.60 30.07
N GLY A 271 -35.29 -17.31 29.74
CA GLY A 271 -35.98 -16.61 28.65
C GLY A 271 -34.99 -15.91 27.71
N ASP A 272 -35.07 -16.31 26.44
CA ASP A 272 -34.53 -15.67 25.22
C ASP A 272 -33.02 -15.76 24.91
N ASP A 273 -32.59 -16.97 24.56
CA ASP A 273 -31.37 -17.28 23.78
C ASP A 273 -31.21 -16.37 22.53
N ILE A 274 -32.32 -15.88 21.96
CA ILE A 274 -32.33 -15.00 20.78
C ILE A 274 -31.85 -13.57 21.09
N GLU A 275 -32.27 -12.98 22.22
CA GLU A 275 -31.85 -11.61 22.57
C GLU A 275 -30.36 -11.56 22.90
N HIS A 276 -29.86 -12.58 23.61
CA HIS A 276 -28.45 -12.73 23.89
C HIS A 276 -27.63 -12.89 22.59
N GLN A 277 -28.07 -13.74 21.66
CA GLN A 277 -27.41 -13.91 20.36
C GLN A 277 -27.39 -12.62 19.53
N LEU A 278 -28.50 -11.86 19.51
CA LEU A 278 -28.56 -10.58 18.79
C LEU A 278 -27.62 -9.54 19.41
N PHE A 279 -27.54 -9.50 20.73
CA PHE A 279 -26.67 -8.59 21.46
C PHE A 279 -25.18 -8.88 21.20
N GLU A 280 -24.77 -10.16 21.29
CA GLU A 280 -23.43 -10.60 20.93
C GLU A 280 -23.06 -10.23 19.49
N LYS A 281 -24.00 -10.42 18.55
CA LYS A 281 -23.80 -10.03 17.16
C LYS A 281 -23.61 -8.53 16.98
N ILE A 282 -24.34 -7.69 17.72
CA ILE A 282 -24.17 -6.23 17.70
C ILE A 282 -22.79 -5.84 18.23
N ILE A 283 -22.35 -6.46 19.33
CA ILE A 283 -21.01 -6.23 19.90
C ILE A 283 -19.93 -6.63 18.90
N PHE A 284 -20.05 -7.81 18.30
CA PHE A 284 -19.12 -8.32 17.30
C PHE A 284 -19.01 -7.37 16.10
N MET A 285 -20.13 -7.01 15.47
CA MET A 285 -20.18 -6.09 14.32
C MET A 285 -19.54 -4.74 14.64
N ARG A 286 -19.79 -4.24 15.83
CA ARG A 286 -19.26 -2.96 16.29
C ARG A 286 -17.75 -3.01 16.51
N ARG A 287 -17.24 -4.12 17.06
CA ARG A 287 -15.81 -4.37 17.22
C ARG A 287 -15.09 -4.50 15.89
N ILE A 288 -15.67 -5.24 14.93
CA ILE A 288 -15.18 -5.29 13.54
C ILE A 288 -15.07 -3.89 12.94
N LEU A 289 -16.09 -3.05 13.12
CA LEU A 289 -16.07 -1.69 12.58
C LEU A 289 -14.96 -0.82 13.19
N PHE A 290 -14.70 -0.97 14.49
CA PHE A 290 -13.56 -0.29 15.12
C PHE A 290 -12.21 -0.78 14.61
N TYR A 291 -12.05 -2.09 14.44
CA TYR A 291 -10.84 -2.67 13.88
C TYR A 291 -10.58 -2.15 12.46
N THR A 292 -11.59 -2.19 11.59
CA THR A 292 -11.50 -1.68 10.22
C THR A 292 -11.12 -0.20 10.20
N LEU A 293 -11.77 0.64 11.02
CA LEU A 293 -11.48 2.07 11.08
C LEU A 293 -10.09 2.35 11.65
N GLY A 294 -9.69 1.67 12.73
CA GLY A 294 -8.37 1.82 13.35
C GLY A 294 -7.25 1.47 12.38
N LEU A 295 -7.36 0.33 11.68
CA LEU A 295 -6.39 -0.11 10.68
C LEU A 295 -6.37 0.83 9.47
N SER A 296 -7.53 1.28 8.98
CA SER A 296 -7.61 2.22 7.85
C SER A 296 -6.99 3.59 8.19
N ILE A 297 -7.19 4.09 9.41
CA ILE A 297 -6.53 5.32 9.89
C ILE A 297 -5.02 5.12 9.93
N LEU A 298 -4.54 4.03 10.53
CA LEU A 298 -3.11 3.72 10.61
C LEU A 298 -2.47 3.58 9.22
N GLU A 299 -3.15 2.90 8.29
CA GLU A 299 -2.67 2.75 6.92
C GLU A 299 -2.54 4.11 6.23
N LYS A 300 -3.59 4.96 6.27
CA LYS A 300 -3.57 6.29 5.68
C LYS A 300 -2.49 7.19 6.29
N LEU A 301 -2.28 7.12 7.61
CA LEU A 301 -1.21 7.85 8.30
C LEU A 301 0.17 7.39 7.82
N SER A 302 0.37 6.08 7.61
CA SER A 302 1.63 5.49 7.14
C SER A 302 1.98 5.75 5.67
N CYS A 303 1.14 6.51 4.95
CA CYS A 303 1.51 7.06 3.64
C CYS A 303 2.62 8.12 3.76
N ASP A 304 2.67 8.85 4.87
CA ASP A 304 3.69 9.85 5.15
C ASP A 304 4.92 9.21 5.87
N PRO A 305 6.16 9.43 5.41
CA PRO A 305 7.36 8.82 5.99
C PRO A 305 7.68 9.31 7.41
N ASP A 306 7.34 10.56 7.75
CA ASP A 306 7.54 11.10 9.10
C ASP A 306 6.57 10.41 10.06
N ASN A 307 5.33 10.21 9.64
CA ASN A 307 4.35 9.44 10.40
C ASN A 307 4.79 7.98 10.60
N CYS A 308 5.37 7.33 9.59
CA CYS A 308 5.95 5.99 9.74
C CYS A 308 7.03 5.95 10.82
N ALA A 309 7.89 6.98 10.89
CA ALA A 309 8.92 7.08 11.91
C ALA A 309 8.31 7.20 13.32
N GLU A 310 7.23 7.99 13.48
CA GLU A 310 6.48 8.09 14.74
C GLU A 310 5.79 6.78 15.12
N ILE A 311 5.12 6.12 14.17
CA ILE A 311 4.48 4.79 14.38
C ILE A 311 5.52 3.77 14.85
N THR A 312 6.72 3.81 14.25
CA THR A 312 7.80 2.87 14.57
C THR A 312 8.37 3.07 15.98
N LYS A 313 8.13 4.22 16.63
CA LYS A 313 8.50 4.42 18.05
C LYS A 313 7.64 3.56 19.00
N ASP A 314 6.38 3.31 18.65
CA ASP A 314 5.44 2.48 19.41
C ASP A 314 5.10 1.15 18.70
N ALA A 315 6.02 0.68 17.83
CA ALA A 315 5.79 -0.50 17.00
C ALA A 315 5.44 -1.75 17.82
N THR A 316 6.07 -1.96 18.99
CA THR A 316 5.86 -3.15 19.81
C THR A 316 4.40 -3.27 20.27
N ASN A 317 3.82 -2.16 20.73
CA ASN A 317 2.43 -2.11 21.17
C ASN A 317 1.48 -2.35 19.99
N ILE A 318 1.73 -1.70 18.85
CA ILE A 318 0.89 -1.84 17.65
C ILE A 318 0.94 -3.25 17.08
N VAL A 319 2.13 -3.85 16.97
CA VAL A 319 2.33 -5.23 16.50
C VAL A 319 1.62 -6.20 17.44
N THR A 320 1.77 -6.03 18.76
CA THR A 320 1.12 -6.90 19.75
C THR A 320 -0.40 -6.86 19.58
N LYS A 321 -0.99 -5.67 19.46
CA LYS A 321 -2.44 -5.52 19.25
C LYS A 321 -2.89 -6.14 17.92
N ILE A 322 -2.15 -5.96 16.84
CA ILE A 322 -2.47 -6.58 15.54
C ILE A 322 -2.43 -8.10 15.65
N VAL A 323 -1.38 -8.67 16.25
CA VAL A 323 -1.25 -10.13 16.42
C VAL A 323 -2.37 -10.69 17.29
N GLU A 324 -2.72 -10.01 18.39
CA GLU A 324 -3.83 -10.38 19.27
C GLU A 324 -5.18 -10.30 18.56
N LEU A 325 -5.44 -9.21 17.82
CA LEU A 325 -6.65 -9.03 17.02
C LEU A 325 -6.78 -10.13 15.97
N THR A 326 -5.73 -10.39 15.20
CA THR A 326 -5.78 -11.38 14.12
C THR A 326 -5.94 -12.78 14.70
N SER A 327 -5.25 -13.11 15.79
CA SER A 327 -5.41 -14.40 16.48
C SER A 327 -6.84 -14.59 16.99
N TYR A 328 -7.42 -13.55 17.60
CA TYR A 328 -8.80 -13.55 18.07
C TYR A 328 -9.79 -13.82 16.93
N LEU A 329 -9.64 -13.13 15.79
CA LEU A 329 -10.54 -13.30 14.65
C LEU A 329 -10.46 -14.70 14.03
N ILE A 330 -9.29 -15.36 14.10
CA ILE A 330 -9.11 -16.75 13.64
C ILE A 330 -9.75 -17.75 14.62
N GLU A 331 -9.74 -17.47 15.93
CA GLU A 331 -10.29 -18.35 16.97
C GLU A 331 -11.80 -18.22 17.14
N GLU A 332 -12.33 -17.03 16.89
CA GLU A 332 -13.76 -16.75 17.03
C GLU A 332 -14.58 -17.66 16.11
N ALA A 333 -15.56 -18.37 16.67
CA ALA A 333 -16.44 -19.24 15.90
C ALA A 333 -17.19 -18.45 14.81
N ASN A 334 -17.42 -19.07 13.66
CA ASN A 334 -18.19 -18.46 12.57
C ASN A 334 -19.68 -18.75 12.76
N SER A 335 -20.51 -17.73 12.94
CA SER A 335 -21.99 -17.89 12.92
C SER A 335 -22.61 -17.75 11.53
N GLY A 336 -21.81 -17.47 10.48
CA GLY A 336 -22.26 -17.46 9.08
C GLY A 336 -21.26 -16.82 8.11
N GLU A 337 -21.52 -16.97 6.81
CA GLU A 337 -20.64 -16.53 5.71
C GLU A 337 -20.31 -15.02 5.74
N SER A 338 -21.30 -14.18 6.08
CA SER A 338 -21.10 -12.72 6.20
C SER A 338 -20.09 -12.34 7.30
N GLU A 339 -20.02 -13.08 8.39
CA GLU A 339 -19.09 -12.79 9.48
C GLU A 339 -17.68 -13.28 9.14
N THR A 340 -17.56 -14.43 8.49
CA THR A 340 -16.30 -14.92 7.92
C THR A 340 -15.71 -13.88 6.96
N GLN A 341 -16.51 -13.33 6.05
CA GLN A 341 -16.06 -12.30 5.10
C GLN A 341 -15.57 -11.04 5.81
N GLN A 342 -16.25 -10.60 6.87
CA GLN A 342 -15.84 -9.45 7.67
C GLN A 342 -14.52 -9.69 8.42
N LYS A 343 -14.34 -10.88 8.99
CA LYS A 343 -13.08 -11.28 9.64
C LYS A 343 -11.92 -11.23 8.63
N ILE A 344 -12.14 -11.78 7.43
CA ILE A 344 -11.15 -11.76 6.34
C ILE A 344 -10.78 -10.33 5.95
N ILE A 345 -11.75 -9.42 5.81
CA ILE A 345 -11.49 -8.00 5.47
C ILE A 345 -10.62 -7.31 6.53
N VAL A 346 -10.87 -7.59 7.82
CA VAL A 346 -10.06 -7.02 8.90
C VAL A 346 -8.64 -7.60 8.90
N CYS A 347 -8.50 -8.91 8.72
CA CYS A 347 -7.19 -9.56 8.59
C CYS A 347 -6.39 -9.02 7.41
N ASP A 348 -7.03 -8.89 6.23
CA ASP A 348 -6.44 -8.30 5.04
C ASP A 348 -5.95 -6.87 5.29
N SER A 349 -6.79 -6.04 5.92
CA SER A 349 -6.43 -4.66 6.30
C SER A 349 -5.23 -4.62 7.26
N ALA A 350 -5.19 -5.52 8.24
CA ALA A 350 -4.11 -5.61 9.21
C ALA A 350 -2.79 -6.01 8.55
N LEU A 351 -2.83 -7.03 7.69
CA LEU A 351 -1.66 -7.52 6.97
C LEU A 351 -1.14 -6.49 5.95
N LYS A 352 -2.02 -5.78 5.23
CA LYS A 352 -1.63 -4.68 4.34
C LYS A 352 -0.89 -3.56 5.09
N PHE A 353 -1.37 -3.20 6.28
CA PHE A 353 -0.69 -2.22 7.13
C PHE A 353 0.69 -2.74 7.60
N VAL A 354 0.77 -3.97 8.10
CA VAL A 354 2.03 -4.60 8.52
C VAL A 354 3.04 -4.66 7.38
N ARG A 355 2.60 -5.15 6.21
CA ARG A 355 3.38 -5.23 4.98
C ARG A 355 3.93 -3.86 4.60
N ARG A 356 3.07 -2.83 4.58
CA ARG A 356 3.45 -1.46 4.23
C ARG A 356 4.60 -0.96 5.11
N LEU A 357 4.53 -1.13 6.42
CA LEU A 357 5.62 -0.70 7.31
C LEU A 357 6.86 -1.56 7.17
N ALA A 358 6.72 -2.87 6.95
CA ALA A 358 7.85 -3.78 6.75
C ALA A 358 8.69 -3.43 5.50
N ILE A 359 8.08 -2.84 4.46
CA ILE A 359 8.80 -2.39 3.26
C ILE A 359 9.32 -0.95 3.30
N LYS A 360 8.94 -0.14 4.30
CA LYS A 360 9.22 1.31 4.31
C LYS A 360 10.69 1.63 4.55
N GLY A 361 11.46 1.79 3.48
CA GLY A 361 12.85 2.21 3.54
C GLY A 361 13.71 1.32 4.43
N ARG A 362 15.01 1.64 4.49
CA ARG A 362 16.00 0.78 5.09
C ARG A 362 15.93 0.83 6.60
N LYS A 363 15.84 2.02 7.18
CA LYS A 363 15.89 2.21 8.64
C LYS A 363 14.56 1.91 9.33
N ILE A 364 13.47 2.47 8.81
CA ILE A 364 12.13 2.32 9.38
C ILE A 364 11.67 0.86 9.22
N GLY A 365 11.74 0.34 8.00
CA GLY A 365 11.39 -1.05 7.67
C GLY A 365 12.21 -2.05 8.47
N ALA A 366 13.54 -1.92 8.55
CA ALA A 366 14.36 -2.85 9.34
C ALA A 366 13.98 -2.85 10.82
N LYS A 367 13.75 -1.67 11.43
CA LYS A 367 13.32 -1.60 12.82
C LYS A 367 11.94 -2.21 13.02
N PHE A 368 11.01 -2.00 12.08
CA PHE A 368 9.67 -2.58 12.18
C PHE A 368 9.70 -4.11 12.01
N ARG A 369 10.47 -4.63 11.05
CA ARG A 369 10.68 -6.08 10.83
C ARG A 369 11.34 -6.76 12.02
N GLN A 370 12.31 -6.10 12.66
CA GLN A 370 12.89 -6.57 13.92
C GLN A 370 11.80 -6.73 15.00
N VAL A 371 10.97 -5.71 15.22
CA VAL A 371 9.88 -5.76 16.21
C VAL A 371 8.83 -6.83 15.88
N LEU A 372 8.51 -7.01 14.59
CA LEU A 372 7.65 -8.10 14.13
C LEU A 372 8.23 -9.47 14.53
N SER A 373 9.52 -9.70 14.25
CA SER A 373 10.18 -10.97 14.56
C SER A 373 10.33 -11.25 16.06
N GLU A 374 10.46 -10.20 16.88
CA GLU A 374 10.54 -10.32 18.33
C GLU A 374 9.20 -10.74 18.96
N ASN A 375 8.07 -10.64 18.23
CA ASN A 375 6.78 -11.11 18.71
C ASN A 375 6.66 -12.65 18.55
N PRO A 376 6.58 -13.41 19.65
CA PRO A 376 6.62 -14.89 19.59
C PRO A 376 5.38 -15.53 18.96
N PHE A 377 4.27 -14.79 18.84
CA PHE A 377 3.01 -15.32 18.31
C PHE A 377 2.83 -15.00 16.82
N LEU A 378 3.65 -14.11 16.23
CA LEU A 378 3.47 -13.65 14.85
C LEU A 378 3.52 -14.80 13.85
N LEU A 379 4.58 -15.62 13.86
CA LEU A 379 4.75 -16.69 12.87
C LEU A 379 3.63 -17.73 12.95
N ASN A 380 3.20 -18.08 14.16
CA ASN A 380 2.05 -18.97 14.35
C ASN A 380 0.75 -18.35 13.81
N THR A 381 0.55 -17.05 14.01
CA THR A 381 -0.61 -16.32 13.50
C THR A 381 -0.61 -16.30 11.97
N LEU A 382 0.51 -15.96 11.34
CA LEU A 382 0.66 -15.98 9.87
C LEU A 382 0.46 -17.38 9.29
N TYR A 383 1.02 -18.41 9.94
CA TYR A 383 0.81 -19.80 9.55
C TYR A 383 -0.67 -20.18 9.58
N ARG A 384 -1.38 -19.87 10.68
CA ARG A 384 -2.81 -20.19 10.81
C ARG A 384 -3.64 -19.55 9.71
N ILE A 385 -3.34 -18.32 9.28
CA ILE A 385 -4.03 -17.67 8.16
C ILE A 385 -3.85 -18.46 6.85
N MET A 386 -2.64 -18.96 6.59
CA MET A 386 -2.35 -19.83 5.43
C MET A 386 -2.91 -21.25 5.56
N ASP A 387 -3.38 -21.65 6.74
CA ASP A 387 -3.94 -22.97 7.02
C ASP A 387 -5.47 -22.99 7.07
N LEU A 388 -6.11 -21.83 6.97
CA LEU A 388 -7.57 -21.72 6.86
C LEU A 388 -8.03 -22.16 5.47
N GLU A 389 -8.91 -23.16 5.42
CA GLU A 389 -9.49 -23.71 4.18
C GLU A 389 -10.28 -22.66 3.38
N ASP A 390 -10.95 -21.73 4.07
CA ASP A 390 -11.81 -20.70 3.47
C ASP A 390 -11.08 -19.40 3.09
N CYS A 391 -9.76 -19.32 3.30
CA CYS A 391 -9.02 -18.08 3.02
C CYS A 391 -8.82 -17.85 1.52
N GLN A 392 -8.99 -16.59 1.10
CA GLN A 392 -8.81 -16.18 -0.29
C GLN A 392 -7.31 -16.17 -0.67
N PRO A 393 -6.94 -16.55 -1.91
CA PRO A 393 -5.55 -16.55 -2.37
C PRO A 393 -4.80 -15.22 -2.18
N GLU A 394 -5.49 -14.08 -2.30
CA GLU A 394 -4.93 -12.73 -2.13
C GLU A 394 -4.44 -12.49 -0.68
N LEU A 395 -5.09 -13.12 0.29
CA LEU A 395 -4.67 -13.05 1.69
C LEU A 395 -3.39 -13.85 1.92
N TRP A 396 -3.28 -15.02 1.30
CA TRP A 396 -2.07 -15.84 1.33
C TRP A 396 -0.90 -15.12 0.68
N GLU A 397 -1.13 -14.47 -0.46
CA GLU A 397 -0.11 -13.65 -1.13
C GLU A 397 0.44 -12.59 -0.16
N THR A 398 -0.44 -11.87 0.54
CA THR A 398 -0.03 -10.83 1.49
C THR A 398 0.77 -11.41 2.67
N VAL A 399 0.36 -12.57 3.20
CA VAL A 399 1.11 -13.26 4.27
C VAL A 399 2.50 -13.70 3.80
N ILE A 400 2.56 -14.33 2.62
CA ILE A 400 3.80 -14.83 2.04
C ILE A 400 4.74 -13.67 1.71
N ASP A 401 4.23 -12.53 1.24
CA ASP A 401 5.05 -11.35 0.99
C ASP A 401 5.63 -10.80 2.30
N ILE A 402 4.83 -10.74 3.39
CA ILE A 402 5.36 -10.37 4.71
C ILE A 402 6.48 -11.31 5.14
N ILE A 403 6.31 -12.63 4.97
CA ILE A 403 7.34 -13.63 5.25
C ILE A 403 8.60 -13.37 4.40
N ALA A 404 8.43 -13.11 3.11
CA ALA A 404 9.54 -12.78 2.21
C ALA A 404 10.30 -11.54 2.67
N LYS A 405 9.61 -10.50 3.15
CA LYS A 405 10.25 -9.28 3.65
C LYS A 405 10.91 -9.48 5.01
N LEU A 406 10.32 -10.26 5.92
CA LEU A 406 10.95 -10.61 7.20
C LEU A 406 12.25 -11.40 6.98
N ALA A 407 12.26 -12.32 6.02
CA ALA A 407 13.45 -13.12 5.65
C ALA A 407 14.61 -12.28 5.09
N LEU A 408 14.43 -10.98 4.84
CA LEU A 408 15.52 -10.09 4.44
C LEU A 408 16.49 -9.82 5.60
N ASP A 409 16.02 -9.84 6.85
CA ASP A 409 16.87 -9.67 8.03
C ASP A 409 17.29 -11.04 8.60
N GLU A 410 18.52 -11.13 9.11
CA GLU A 410 19.15 -12.41 9.45
C GLU A 410 18.40 -13.19 10.54
N ALA A 411 18.05 -12.55 11.66
CA ALA A 411 17.38 -13.24 12.77
C ALA A 411 16.00 -13.81 12.38
N PRO A 412 15.06 -13.03 11.81
CA PRO A 412 13.79 -13.59 11.34
C PRO A 412 13.97 -14.67 10.27
N ARG A 413 14.99 -14.55 9.39
CA ARG A 413 15.28 -15.56 8.37
C ARG A 413 15.55 -16.94 8.98
N GLN A 414 16.32 -17.00 10.07
CA GLN A 414 16.61 -18.26 10.75
C GLN A 414 15.38 -18.79 11.50
N ASP A 415 14.64 -17.91 12.19
CA ASP A 415 13.43 -18.31 12.93
C ASP A 415 12.36 -18.90 11.99
N ILE A 416 12.11 -18.24 10.85
CA ILE A 416 11.17 -18.72 9.83
C ILE A 416 11.67 -20.02 9.21
N GLY A 417 12.95 -20.10 8.84
CA GLY A 417 13.52 -21.30 8.22
C GLY A 417 13.60 -22.51 9.15
N SER A 418 13.61 -22.32 10.47
CA SER A 418 13.45 -23.41 11.43
C SER A 418 12.02 -23.97 11.50
N THR A 419 11.04 -23.24 10.96
CA THR A 419 9.61 -23.58 11.03
C THR A 419 9.17 -24.40 9.80
N GLN A 420 9.26 -25.73 9.92
CA GLN A 420 8.97 -26.70 8.85
C GLN A 420 7.58 -26.56 8.21
N SER A 421 6.57 -26.18 9.01
CA SER A 421 5.19 -26.01 8.52
C SER A 421 5.07 -24.84 7.56
N ILE A 422 5.78 -23.74 7.81
CA ILE A 422 5.85 -22.58 6.91
C ILE A 422 6.59 -22.95 5.64
N ILE A 423 7.76 -23.60 5.73
CA ILE A 423 8.51 -24.03 4.54
C ILE A 423 7.64 -24.93 3.65
N ARG A 424 6.90 -25.89 4.24
CA ARG A 424 6.01 -26.77 3.48
C ARG A 424 4.92 -25.99 2.74
N LYS A 425 4.32 -24.97 3.37
CA LYS A 425 3.30 -24.11 2.73
C LYS A 425 3.91 -23.27 1.60
N LEU A 426 5.09 -22.69 1.80
CA LEU A 426 5.81 -21.94 0.76
C LEU A 426 6.18 -22.82 -0.44
N MET A 427 6.70 -24.02 -0.18
CA MET A 427 7.00 -25.02 -1.21
C MET A 427 5.76 -25.40 -2.01
N HIS A 428 4.64 -25.67 -1.33
CA HIS A 428 3.38 -25.98 -1.99
C HIS A 428 2.84 -24.80 -2.81
N ALA A 429 2.97 -23.56 -2.31
CA ALA A 429 2.55 -22.37 -3.03
C ALA A 429 3.44 -22.09 -4.25
N PHE A 430 4.75 -22.35 -4.18
CA PHE A 430 5.69 -22.12 -5.27
C PHE A 430 5.60 -23.17 -6.38
N PHE A 431 5.43 -24.44 -6.03
CA PHE A 431 5.35 -25.56 -7.00
C PHE A 431 3.90 -25.97 -7.31
N ARG A 432 2.94 -25.08 -7.10
CA ARG A 432 1.52 -25.37 -7.34
C ARG A 432 1.36 -25.78 -8.82
N PRO A 433 0.78 -26.95 -9.15
CA PRO A 433 0.54 -27.32 -10.53
C PRO A 433 -0.38 -26.28 -11.17
N ASP A 434 -0.03 -25.81 -12.37
CA ASP A 434 -0.92 -24.98 -13.17
C ASP A 434 -2.19 -25.80 -13.44
N ASP A 435 -3.25 -25.58 -12.66
CA ASP A 435 -4.56 -26.10 -13.00
C ASP A 435 -4.96 -25.37 -14.29
N VAL A 436 -4.97 -26.12 -15.40
CA VAL A 436 -5.16 -25.66 -16.79
C VAL A 436 -6.51 -24.92 -17.01
N ASN A 437 -7.31 -24.73 -15.96
CA ASN A 437 -8.62 -24.07 -15.98
C ASN A 437 -8.72 -22.78 -15.13
N SER A 438 -7.70 -22.32 -14.40
CA SER A 438 -7.74 -21.01 -13.73
C SER A 438 -6.95 -19.96 -14.52
N SER A 439 -7.59 -19.37 -15.54
CA SER A 439 -7.04 -18.23 -16.30
C SER A 439 -7.03 -16.90 -15.51
N SER A 440 -6.83 -16.96 -14.19
CA SER A 440 -6.77 -15.76 -13.36
C SER A 440 -5.32 -15.30 -13.22
N ASN A 441 -5.05 -14.04 -13.57
CA ASN A 441 -3.74 -13.38 -13.39
C ASN A 441 -3.24 -13.39 -11.92
N ASN A 442 -4.08 -13.80 -10.96
CA ASN A 442 -3.76 -13.83 -9.53
C ASN A 442 -2.89 -15.06 -9.16
N ASP A 443 -2.94 -16.16 -9.91
CA ASP A 443 -2.18 -17.38 -9.57
C ASP A 443 -0.67 -17.21 -9.74
N ASN A 444 -0.22 -16.42 -10.74
CA ASN A 444 1.21 -16.15 -10.97
C ASN A 444 1.82 -15.30 -9.85
N SER A 445 1.03 -14.40 -9.25
CA SER A 445 1.47 -13.50 -8.18
C SER A 445 1.86 -14.27 -6.90
N LEU A 446 1.02 -15.23 -6.50
CA LEU A 446 1.25 -16.06 -5.32
C LEU A 446 2.51 -16.92 -5.48
N GLN A 447 2.70 -17.57 -6.64
CA GLN A 447 3.89 -18.37 -6.93
C GLN A 447 5.16 -17.52 -6.88
N MET A 448 5.16 -16.36 -7.54
CA MET A 448 6.30 -15.43 -7.52
C MET A 448 6.68 -15.02 -6.08
N THR A 449 5.68 -14.68 -5.27
CA THR A 449 5.90 -14.24 -3.89
C THR A 449 6.42 -15.39 -3.01
N ALA A 450 5.88 -16.61 -3.18
CA ALA A 450 6.37 -17.80 -2.48
C ALA A 450 7.81 -18.16 -2.86
N GLY A 451 8.12 -18.05 -4.15
CA GLY A 451 9.47 -18.21 -4.67
C GLY A 451 10.45 -17.17 -4.10
N GLU A 452 10.06 -15.90 -4.05
CA GLU A 452 10.85 -14.84 -3.42
C GLU A 452 11.12 -15.14 -1.94
N ALA A 453 10.10 -15.59 -1.20
CA ALA A 453 10.26 -15.98 0.20
C ALA A 453 11.30 -17.11 0.37
N LEU A 454 11.22 -18.17 -0.44
CA LEU A 454 12.19 -19.28 -0.41
C LEU A 454 13.61 -18.84 -0.77
N VAL A 455 13.75 -17.96 -1.78
CA VAL A 455 15.04 -17.38 -2.14
C VAL A 455 15.61 -16.59 -0.96
N ASN A 456 14.82 -15.73 -0.32
CA ASN A 456 15.28 -14.93 0.81
C ASN A 456 15.66 -15.79 2.02
N LEU A 457 14.91 -16.86 2.29
CA LEU A 457 15.22 -17.82 3.36
C LEU A 457 16.55 -18.55 3.19
N THR A 458 16.96 -18.81 1.95
CA THR A 458 18.19 -19.54 1.62
C THR A 458 19.43 -18.65 1.54
N ILE A 459 19.29 -17.32 1.64
CA ILE A 459 20.41 -16.38 1.59
C ILE A 459 21.35 -16.64 2.77
N MET A 460 22.58 -17.05 2.45
CA MET A 460 23.68 -17.25 3.40
C MET A 460 23.31 -18.15 4.60
N SER A 461 22.34 -19.06 4.44
CA SER A 461 21.88 -19.95 5.51
C SER A 461 21.94 -21.41 5.07
N THR A 462 22.92 -22.14 5.60
CA THR A 462 23.07 -23.58 5.38
C THR A 462 21.93 -24.38 6.00
N ASP A 463 21.48 -23.99 7.21
CA ASP A 463 20.41 -24.68 7.93
C ASP A 463 19.07 -24.55 7.21
N ASN A 464 18.75 -23.37 6.68
CA ASN A 464 17.53 -23.16 5.93
C ASN A 464 17.55 -23.88 4.58
N CYS A 465 18.68 -23.86 3.87
CA CYS A 465 18.83 -24.65 2.65
C CYS A 465 18.63 -26.15 2.91
N TRP A 466 19.19 -26.67 4.01
CA TRP A 466 18.99 -28.05 4.43
C TRP A 466 17.51 -28.37 4.75
N ALA A 467 16.84 -27.48 5.49
CA ALA A 467 15.42 -27.60 5.78
C ALA A 467 14.58 -27.69 4.49
N ILE A 468 14.85 -26.82 3.51
CA ILE A 468 14.14 -26.83 2.23
C ILE A 468 14.41 -28.11 1.42
N LEU A 469 15.67 -28.59 1.39
CA LEU A 469 16.04 -29.83 0.69
C LEU A 469 15.37 -31.08 1.28
N THR A 470 15.03 -31.06 2.56
CA THR A 470 14.52 -32.22 3.30
C THR A 470 13.02 -32.17 3.61
N VAL A 471 12.34 -31.05 3.32
CA VAL A 471 10.91 -30.86 3.63
C VAL A 471 9.99 -31.86 2.93
N GLN A 472 10.34 -32.28 1.71
CA GLN A 472 9.57 -33.25 0.90
C GLN A 472 10.53 -34.20 0.16
N PRO A 473 11.03 -35.26 0.81
CA PRO A 473 12.06 -36.14 0.24
C PRO A 473 11.61 -36.95 -0.99
N GLY A 474 10.31 -36.97 -1.30
CA GLY A 474 9.75 -37.59 -2.51
C GLY A 474 9.51 -36.63 -3.67
N HIS A 475 9.64 -35.31 -3.46
CA HIS A 475 9.56 -34.32 -4.53
C HIS A 475 10.98 -33.93 -4.93
N ASN A 476 11.26 -34.07 -6.22
CA ASN A 476 12.59 -33.78 -6.73
C ASN A 476 12.78 -32.28 -6.93
N LEU A 477 13.05 -31.57 -5.83
CA LEU A 477 13.19 -30.12 -5.81
C LEU A 477 14.14 -29.62 -6.91
N ILE A 478 15.29 -30.26 -7.08
CA ILE A 478 16.29 -29.82 -8.07
C ILE A 478 15.77 -30.03 -9.50
N GLU A 479 15.08 -31.12 -9.77
CA GLU A 479 14.45 -31.36 -11.07
C GLU A 479 13.37 -30.31 -11.38
N ASN A 480 12.51 -30.00 -10.40
CA ASN A 480 11.48 -28.98 -10.54
C ASN A 480 12.09 -27.58 -10.78
N LEU A 481 13.13 -27.21 -10.04
CA LEU A 481 13.83 -25.96 -10.29
C LEU A 481 14.47 -25.93 -11.69
N SER A 482 15.00 -27.06 -12.14
CA SER A 482 15.63 -27.19 -13.46
C SER A 482 14.63 -27.09 -14.62
N SER A 483 13.39 -27.54 -14.44
CA SER A 483 12.33 -27.37 -15.43
C SER A 483 11.85 -25.91 -15.51
N MET A 484 11.90 -25.18 -14.39
CA MET A 484 11.48 -23.77 -14.31
C MET A 484 12.50 -22.78 -14.89
N LEU A 485 13.75 -23.17 -15.14
CA LEU A 485 14.80 -22.24 -15.63
C LEU A 485 14.44 -21.52 -16.95
N GLU A 486 13.59 -22.11 -17.77
CA GLU A 486 13.22 -21.63 -19.11
C GLU A 486 11.87 -20.89 -19.14
N ASN A 487 11.12 -20.86 -18.03
CA ASN A 487 9.81 -20.20 -17.95
C ASN A 487 9.89 -18.84 -17.22
N GLU A 488 8.74 -18.21 -16.98
CA GLU A 488 8.64 -16.88 -16.33
C GLU A 488 9.21 -16.85 -14.89
N TYR A 489 9.32 -18.01 -14.23
CA TYR A 489 9.88 -18.16 -12.89
C TYR A 489 11.39 -18.44 -12.88
N GLY A 490 12.04 -18.50 -14.05
CA GLY A 490 13.42 -18.94 -14.20
C GLY A 490 14.44 -18.16 -13.36
N CYS A 491 14.22 -16.85 -13.16
CA CYS A 491 15.09 -16.03 -12.30
C CYS A 491 15.01 -16.44 -10.81
N ILE A 492 13.81 -16.75 -10.32
CA ILE A 492 13.61 -17.21 -8.94
C ILE A 492 14.21 -18.60 -8.78
N ALA A 493 13.91 -19.52 -9.71
CA ALA A 493 14.43 -20.88 -9.68
C ALA A 493 15.96 -20.91 -9.71
N ALA A 494 16.57 -20.08 -10.56
CA ALA A 494 18.02 -19.92 -10.65
C ALA A 494 18.64 -19.39 -9.36
N ASN A 495 18.04 -18.36 -8.73
CA ASN A 495 18.54 -17.81 -7.47
C ASN A 495 18.44 -18.82 -6.31
N LEU A 496 17.34 -19.57 -6.24
CA LEU A 496 17.16 -20.62 -5.24
C LEU A 496 18.18 -21.75 -5.46
N LEU A 497 18.32 -22.23 -6.70
CA LEU A 497 19.31 -23.26 -7.05
C LEU A 497 20.74 -22.81 -6.76
N HIS A 498 21.08 -21.55 -7.07
CA HIS A 498 22.37 -20.97 -6.73
C HIS A 498 22.59 -20.96 -5.21
N ASN A 499 21.61 -20.55 -4.40
CA ASN A 499 21.74 -20.53 -2.94
C ASN A 499 21.92 -21.94 -2.36
N LEU A 500 21.17 -22.93 -2.87
CA LEU A 500 21.33 -24.33 -2.48
C LEU A 500 22.74 -24.85 -2.80
N CYS A 501 23.25 -24.58 -4.01
CA CYS A 501 24.61 -24.93 -4.42
C CYS A 501 25.69 -24.17 -3.63
N ALA A 502 25.44 -22.93 -3.22
CA ALA A 502 26.39 -22.14 -2.44
C ALA A 502 26.50 -22.64 -0.99
N ASN A 503 25.36 -22.93 -0.36
CA ASN A 503 25.29 -23.11 1.10
C ASN A 503 25.13 -24.58 1.54
N SER A 504 24.87 -25.52 0.63
CA SER A 504 24.57 -26.93 0.97
C SER A 504 25.25 -27.95 0.04
N ARG A 505 26.48 -27.66 -0.40
CA ARG A 505 27.25 -28.51 -1.34
C ARG A 505 27.32 -29.97 -0.91
N ASP A 506 27.86 -30.24 0.27
CA ASP A 506 28.04 -31.60 0.79
C ASP A 506 26.71 -32.35 0.85
N LYS A 507 25.62 -31.62 1.10
CA LYS A 507 24.28 -32.19 1.25
C LYS A 507 23.61 -32.52 -0.06
N LEU A 508 23.83 -31.71 -1.09
CA LEU A 508 23.43 -32.05 -2.45
C LEU A 508 24.15 -33.30 -2.97
N ILE A 509 25.42 -33.47 -2.59
CA ILE A 509 26.20 -34.68 -2.92
C ILE A 509 25.63 -35.89 -2.17
N ASP A 510 25.41 -35.77 -0.85
CA ASP A 510 24.85 -36.83 -0.01
C ASP A 510 23.47 -37.31 -0.51
N LEU A 511 22.64 -36.38 -1.01
CA LEU A 511 21.31 -36.65 -1.56
C LEU A 511 21.32 -37.21 -2.99
N GLY A 512 22.48 -37.33 -3.64
CA GLY A 512 22.57 -37.83 -5.01
C GLY A 512 21.97 -36.90 -6.06
N ALA A 513 21.93 -35.59 -5.80
CA ALA A 513 21.33 -34.59 -6.70
C ALA A 513 22.09 -34.41 -8.03
N ASN A 514 23.25 -35.06 -8.20
CA ASN A 514 24.16 -34.91 -9.33
C ASN A 514 23.45 -34.99 -10.67
N VAL A 515 22.64 -36.04 -10.91
CA VAL A 515 21.96 -36.24 -12.22
C VAL A 515 21.07 -35.05 -12.59
N HIS A 516 20.35 -34.49 -11.62
CA HIS A 516 19.48 -33.34 -11.86
C HIS A 516 20.29 -32.05 -12.04
N LEU A 517 21.37 -31.88 -11.29
CA LEU A 517 22.30 -30.75 -11.46
C LEU A 517 23.04 -30.80 -12.80
N GLU A 518 23.38 -31.98 -13.31
CA GLU A 518 23.96 -32.16 -14.64
C GLU A 518 23.00 -31.73 -15.76
N SER A 519 21.71 -32.04 -15.59
CA SER A 519 20.65 -31.56 -16.50
C SER A 519 20.51 -30.03 -16.40
N ALA A 520 20.47 -29.49 -15.18
CA ALA A 520 20.40 -28.05 -14.93
C ALA A 520 21.58 -27.30 -15.56
N LEU A 521 22.81 -27.82 -15.40
CA LEU A 521 24.02 -27.23 -15.95
C LEU A 521 23.95 -27.13 -17.48
N ARG A 522 23.48 -28.18 -18.17
CA ARG A 522 23.32 -28.16 -19.63
C ARG A 522 22.41 -27.02 -20.09
N LYS A 523 21.25 -26.85 -19.45
CA LYS A 523 20.33 -25.74 -19.72
C LYS A 523 20.96 -24.38 -19.41
N VAL A 524 21.61 -24.25 -18.26
CA VAL A 524 22.28 -23.02 -17.84
C VAL A 524 23.36 -22.61 -18.84
N MET A 525 24.19 -23.55 -19.32
CA MET A 525 25.23 -23.26 -20.30
C MET A 525 24.64 -22.83 -21.65
N GLN A 526 23.51 -23.40 -22.06
CA GLN A 526 22.79 -22.95 -23.25
C GLN A 526 22.26 -21.51 -23.08
N ILE A 527 21.62 -21.21 -21.94
CA ILE A 527 21.15 -19.84 -21.63
C ILE A 527 22.33 -18.86 -21.58
N ILE A 528 23.50 -19.25 -21.05
CA ILE A 528 24.68 -18.39 -21.07
C ILE A 528 25.12 -18.09 -22.50
N ARG A 529 25.05 -19.06 -23.42
CA ARG A 529 25.45 -18.89 -24.83
C ARG A 529 24.47 -18.04 -25.64
N ASP A 530 23.18 -18.16 -25.36
CA ASP A 530 22.13 -17.55 -26.20
C ASP A 530 21.45 -16.33 -25.55
N GLY A 531 21.41 -16.28 -24.22
CA GLY A 531 20.64 -15.30 -23.45
C GLY A 531 21.35 -13.97 -23.20
N GLU A 532 20.57 -12.99 -22.74
CA GLU A 532 20.98 -11.63 -22.37
C GLU A 532 20.20 -11.16 -21.12
N GLY A 533 20.61 -10.01 -20.56
CA GLY A 533 19.88 -9.33 -19.47
C GLY A 533 19.66 -10.20 -18.22
N LYS A 534 18.43 -10.19 -17.69
CA LYS A 534 18.04 -10.92 -16.47
C LYS A 534 18.21 -12.44 -16.58
N GLN A 535 17.88 -13.02 -17.73
CA GLN A 535 18.03 -14.47 -17.95
C GLN A 535 19.51 -14.86 -17.94
N LEU A 536 20.38 -14.05 -18.55
CA LEU A 536 21.82 -14.26 -18.51
C LEU A 536 22.38 -14.12 -17.09
N GLU A 537 22.00 -13.08 -16.33
CA GLU A 537 22.40 -12.90 -14.93
C GLU A 537 22.00 -14.12 -14.08
N ALA A 538 20.77 -14.60 -14.22
CA ALA A 538 20.25 -15.76 -13.51
C ALA A 538 21.03 -17.04 -13.84
N ALA A 539 21.30 -17.30 -15.12
CA ALA A 539 22.08 -18.46 -15.55
C ALA A 539 23.53 -18.39 -15.03
N LEU A 540 24.17 -17.21 -15.11
CA LEU A 540 25.50 -16.98 -14.56
C LEU A 540 25.54 -17.17 -13.04
N CYS A 541 24.49 -16.77 -12.32
CA CYS A 541 24.36 -17.05 -10.89
C CYS A 541 24.49 -18.56 -10.64
N VAL A 542 23.70 -19.40 -11.31
CA VAL A 542 23.77 -20.85 -11.11
C VAL A 542 25.14 -21.40 -11.50
N ALA A 543 25.67 -21.02 -12.67
CA ALA A 543 26.97 -21.48 -13.18
C ALA A 543 28.12 -21.18 -12.20
N SER A 544 28.07 -20.06 -11.48
CA SER A 544 29.11 -19.67 -10.52
C SER A 544 29.26 -20.63 -9.34
N GLN A 545 28.24 -21.45 -9.03
CA GLN A 545 28.23 -22.34 -7.85
C GLN A 545 28.06 -23.81 -8.20
N ILE A 546 27.26 -24.14 -9.22
CA ILE A 546 26.90 -25.53 -9.54
C ILE A 546 28.13 -26.39 -9.87
N GLY A 547 29.15 -25.81 -10.52
CA GLY A 547 30.39 -26.51 -10.86
C GLY A 547 31.20 -26.95 -9.64
N TYR A 548 31.02 -26.33 -8.47
CA TYR A 548 31.67 -26.78 -7.24
C TYR A 548 30.94 -27.96 -6.58
N VAL A 549 29.69 -28.24 -6.96
CA VAL A 549 28.94 -29.42 -6.51
C VAL A 549 29.24 -30.60 -7.43
N ILE A 550 29.13 -30.40 -8.74
CA ILE A 550 29.35 -31.43 -9.78
C ILE A 550 30.69 -31.22 -10.50
N ARG A 551 31.78 -31.15 -9.73
CA ARG A 551 33.12 -30.77 -10.21
C ARG A 551 33.61 -31.56 -11.41
N GLU A 552 33.54 -32.89 -11.33
CA GLU A 552 34.04 -33.76 -12.39
C GLU A 552 33.24 -33.58 -13.69
N TYR A 553 31.92 -33.52 -13.59
CA TYR A 553 31.05 -33.34 -14.75
C TYR A 553 31.20 -31.95 -15.39
N PHE A 554 31.27 -30.90 -14.57
CA PHE A 554 31.49 -29.53 -15.05
C PHE A 554 32.83 -29.45 -15.81
N ALA A 555 33.87 -30.06 -15.27
CA ALA A 555 35.16 -30.11 -15.92
C ALA A 555 35.15 -30.88 -17.23
N GLN A 556 34.55 -32.07 -17.24
CA GLN A 556 34.40 -32.89 -18.44
C GLN A 556 33.60 -32.18 -19.54
N MET A 557 32.52 -31.48 -19.18
CA MET A 557 31.71 -30.72 -20.12
C MET A 557 32.55 -29.66 -20.83
N LEU A 558 33.28 -28.84 -20.08
CA LEU A 558 34.13 -27.79 -20.66
C LEU A 558 35.36 -28.36 -21.40
N GLU A 559 35.96 -29.44 -20.90
CA GLU A 559 37.08 -30.10 -21.58
C GLU A 559 36.67 -30.72 -22.93
N SER A 560 35.43 -31.21 -23.03
CA SER A 560 34.88 -31.77 -24.26
C SER A 560 34.56 -30.73 -25.34
N GLU A 561 34.58 -29.43 -25.00
CA GLU A 561 34.34 -28.36 -25.96
C GLU A 561 35.49 -28.26 -26.98
N THR A 562 35.11 -27.99 -28.23
CA THR A 562 36.07 -27.63 -29.28
C THR A 562 36.73 -26.29 -28.92
N ASP A 563 37.98 -26.08 -29.37
CA ASP A 563 38.68 -24.82 -29.12
C ASP A 563 37.87 -23.60 -29.60
N ALA A 564 37.18 -23.73 -30.74
CA ALA A 564 36.30 -22.69 -31.27
C ALA A 564 35.11 -22.39 -30.34
N ALA A 565 34.44 -23.41 -29.80
CA ALA A 565 33.29 -23.23 -28.89
C ALA A 565 33.70 -22.65 -27.52
N ALA A 566 34.89 -23.03 -27.04
CA ALA A 566 35.49 -22.50 -25.83
C ALA A 566 35.89 -21.03 -26.01
N GLU A 567 36.48 -20.67 -27.15
CA GLU A 567 36.80 -19.29 -27.51
C GLU A 567 35.56 -18.41 -27.62
N GLU A 568 34.49 -18.92 -28.22
CA GLU A 568 33.21 -18.20 -28.36
C GLU A 568 32.56 -17.93 -27.00
N LEU A 569 32.56 -18.93 -26.10
CA LEU A 569 32.06 -18.77 -24.74
C LEU A 569 32.85 -17.70 -23.97
N VAL A 570 34.18 -17.81 -23.99
CA VAL A 570 35.05 -16.84 -23.31
C VAL A 570 34.86 -15.45 -23.89
N LYS A 571 34.81 -15.34 -25.22
CA LYS A 571 34.56 -14.06 -25.89
C LYS A 571 33.22 -13.46 -25.45
N LYS A 572 32.14 -14.24 -25.43
CA LYS A 572 30.83 -13.77 -24.95
C LYS A 572 30.91 -13.23 -23.51
N LEU A 573 31.57 -13.95 -22.59
CA LEU A 573 31.71 -13.50 -21.20
C LEU A 573 32.51 -12.19 -21.08
N VAL A 574 33.61 -12.06 -21.84
CA VAL A 574 34.45 -10.86 -21.85
C VAL A 574 33.70 -9.68 -22.48
N ASP A 575 33.12 -9.86 -23.67
CA ASP A 575 32.36 -8.83 -24.38
C ASP A 575 31.17 -8.34 -23.52
N THR A 576 30.51 -9.24 -22.80
CA THR A 576 29.43 -8.87 -21.86
C THR A 576 29.97 -8.04 -20.70
N LEU A 577 31.12 -8.41 -20.13
CA LEU A 577 31.74 -7.64 -19.04
C LEU A 577 32.14 -6.24 -19.51
N GLU A 578 32.73 -6.11 -20.71
CA GLU A 578 33.15 -4.84 -21.30
C GLU A 578 31.98 -3.93 -21.70
N SER A 579 30.89 -4.51 -22.18
CA SER A 579 29.67 -3.78 -22.52
C SER A 579 28.97 -3.22 -21.27
N ASN A 580 29.18 -3.85 -20.11
CA ASN A 580 28.63 -3.43 -18.82
C ASN A 580 29.66 -2.59 -18.03
N ARG A 581 30.06 -1.44 -18.56
CA ARG A 581 31.03 -0.53 -17.90
C ARG A 581 30.55 -0.01 -16.56
N GLU A 582 29.24 0.21 -16.45
CA GLU A 582 28.54 0.62 -15.24
C GLU A 582 27.50 -0.45 -14.85
N PRO A 583 27.22 -0.65 -13.56
CA PRO A 583 26.18 -1.60 -13.14
C PRO A 583 24.79 -1.21 -13.65
N CYS A 584 24.11 -2.18 -14.25
CA CYS A 584 22.71 -2.03 -14.65
C CYS A 584 21.79 -2.11 -13.42
N LEU A 585 20.78 -1.25 -13.32
CA LEU A 585 19.79 -1.31 -12.24
C LEU A 585 18.84 -2.51 -12.38
N GLU A 586 18.63 -3.01 -13.60
CA GLU A 586 17.68 -4.09 -13.87
C GLU A 586 18.23 -5.48 -13.52
N TYR A 587 19.56 -5.66 -13.60
CA TYR A 587 20.28 -6.89 -13.27
C TYR A 587 21.59 -6.53 -12.54
N PRO A 588 21.50 -6.08 -11.27
CA PRO A 588 22.59 -5.40 -10.56
C PRO A 588 23.78 -6.29 -10.20
N ARG A 589 23.62 -7.62 -10.25
CA ARG A 589 24.69 -8.58 -9.93
C ARG A 589 25.43 -9.05 -11.17
N LEU A 590 25.00 -8.72 -12.40
CA LEU A 590 25.58 -9.25 -13.65
C LEU A 590 27.11 -9.21 -13.70
N ARG A 591 27.73 -8.06 -13.40
CA ARG A 591 29.21 -7.94 -13.41
C ARG A 591 29.87 -8.82 -12.35
N ARG A 592 29.30 -8.87 -11.14
CA ARG A 592 29.78 -9.73 -10.05
C ARG A 592 29.74 -11.19 -10.47
N VAL A 593 28.59 -11.66 -10.95
CA VAL A 593 28.41 -13.08 -11.28
C VAL A 593 29.24 -13.48 -12.51
N LEU A 594 29.48 -12.57 -13.46
CA LEU A 594 30.44 -12.78 -14.54
C LEU A 594 31.85 -13.03 -13.99
N VAL A 595 32.32 -12.20 -13.04
CA VAL A 595 33.64 -12.41 -12.42
C VAL A 595 33.68 -13.72 -11.62
N GLU A 596 32.60 -14.08 -10.92
CA GLU A 596 32.47 -15.36 -10.21
C GLU A 596 32.51 -16.56 -11.16
N VAL A 597 31.87 -16.48 -12.33
CA VAL A 597 31.91 -17.52 -13.37
C VAL A 597 33.31 -17.62 -13.99
N VAL A 598 33.99 -16.50 -14.26
CA VAL A 598 35.38 -16.51 -14.73
C VAL A 598 36.28 -17.24 -13.72
N ILE A 599 36.11 -16.95 -12.42
CA ILE A 599 36.82 -17.65 -11.35
C ILE A 599 36.50 -19.15 -11.37
N ALA A 600 35.22 -19.51 -11.44
CA ALA A 600 34.79 -20.91 -11.42
C ALA A 600 35.34 -21.69 -12.63
N ILE A 601 35.27 -21.14 -13.85
CA ILE A 601 35.79 -21.78 -15.05
C ILE A 601 37.30 -21.98 -14.94
N VAL A 602 38.06 -20.97 -14.53
CA VAL A 602 39.53 -21.07 -14.44
C VAL A 602 39.97 -22.04 -13.34
N ASP A 603 39.28 -22.04 -12.20
CA ASP A 603 39.58 -22.90 -11.05
C ASP A 603 39.23 -24.37 -11.31
N LEU A 604 38.11 -24.63 -11.99
CA LEU A 604 37.64 -25.98 -12.33
C LEU A 604 38.25 -26.52 -13.63
N CYS A 605 38.62 -25.64 -14.57
CA CYS A 605 39.15 -25.98 -15.90
C CYS A 605 40.34 -25.09 -16.30
N PRO A 606 41.56 -25.37 -15.80
CA PRO A 606 42.72 -24.51 -16.02
C PRO A 606 43.09 -24.26 -17.49
N ARG A 607 42.68 -25.12 -18.44
CA ARG A 607 42.86 -24.92 -19.89
C ARG A 607 42.31 -23.57 -20.38
N TYR A 608 41.22 -23.08 -19.78
CA TYR A 608 40.61 -21.81 -20.17
C TYR A 608 41.45 -20.58 -19.77
N THR A 609 42.45 -20.74 -18.91
CA THR A 609 43.34 -19.64 -18.46
C THR A 609 43.99 -18.91 -19.64
N ASN A 610 44.51 -19.65 -20.62
CA ASN A 610 45.17 -19.05 -21.78
C ASN A 610 44.15 -18.40 -22.71
N ILE A 611 42.98 -19.02 -22.92
CA ILE A 611 41.90 -18.45 -23.74
C ILE A 611 41.43 -17.11 -23.17
N PHE A 612 41.20 -17.04 -21.85
CA PHE A 612 40.85 -15.80 -21.16
C PHE A 612 41.94 -14.72 -21.29
N ARG A 613 43.22 -15.11 -21.23
CA ARG A 613 44.35 -14.19 -21.42
C ARG A 613 44.38 -13.64 -22.85
N GLU A 614 44.18 -14.49 -23.85
CA GLU A 614 44.18 -14.12 -25.26
C GLU A 614 43.00 -13.22 -25.64
N LYS A 615 41.82 -13.45 -25.04
CA LYS A 615 40.63 -12.60 -25.23
C LYS A 615 40.64 -11.34 -24.36
N GLY A 616 41.73 -11.03 -23.64
CA GLY A 616 41.88 -9.73 -22.98
C GLY A 616 41.09 -9.55 -21.67
N VAL A 617 40.67 -10.63 -20.99
CA VAL A 617 39.85 -10.53 -19.75
C VAL A 617 40.47 -9.63 -18.67
N LYS A 618 41.79 -9.46 -18.68
CA LYS A 618 42.51 -8.59 -17.74
C LYS A 618 42.03 -7.15 -17.81
N ASP A 619 41.84 -6.64 -19.03
CA ASP A 619 41.45 -5.24 -19.27
C ASP A 619 39.99 -5.03 -18.85
N ALA A 620 39.12 -5.99 -19.16
CA ALA A 620 37.74 -6.02 -18.68
C ALA A 620 37.65 -6.06 -17.14
N LEU A 621 38.49 -6.87 -16.48
CA LEU A 621 38.58 -6.93 -15.02
C LEU A 621 39.11 -5.62 -14.42
N ASP A 622 40.12 -4.99 -15.04
CA ASP A 622 40.64 -3.69 -14.61
C ASP A 622 39.60 -2.58 -14.73
N MET A 623 38.81 -2.59 -15.80
CA MET A 623 37.67 -1.71 -15.97
C MET A 623 36.68 -1.85 -14.81
N VAL A 624 36.26 -3.07 -14.47
CA VAL A 624 35.33 -3.33 -13.36
C VAL A 624 35.91 -2.90 -12.01
N LYS A 625 37.20 -3.13 -11.77
CA LYS A 625 37.90 -2.67 -10.57
C LYS A 625 37.95 -1.14 -10.48
N GLY A 626 38.05 -0.47 -11.63
CA GLY A 626 38.10 0.99 -11.76
C GLY A 626 36.75 1.69 -11.62
N THR A 627 35.63 1.00 -11.86
CA THR A 627 34.27 1.56 -11.78
C THR A 627 33.39 0.88 -10.72
N PRO A 628 33.82 0.78 -9.44
CA PRO A 628 33.01 0.12 -8.42
C PRO A 628 31.81 0.99 -8.02
N SER A 629 30.64 0.35 -7.88
CA SER A 629 29.44 1.01 -7.41
C SER A 629 29.07 0.65 -5.97
N ARG A 630 28.33 1.53 -5.29
CA ARG A 630 27.72 1.19 -3.99
C ARG A 630 26.65 0.10 -4.13
N PHE A 631 26.02 -0.01 -5.30
CA PHE A 631 25.02 -1.05 -5.59
C PHE A 631 25.65 -2.45 -5.46
N GLU A 632 26.84 -2.68 -6.01
CA GLU A 632 27.50 -4.01 -6.03
C GLU A 632 28.02 -4.50 -4.66
N LYS A 633 27.82 -3.71 -3.61
CA LYS A 633 28.02 -4.12 -2.22
C LYS A 633 26.84 -4.95 -1.69
N TYR A 634 25.70 -4.90 -2.37
CA TYR A 634 24.46 -5.51 -1.92
C TYR A 634 23.97 -6.54 -2.92
N ARG A 635 23.45 -7.63 -2.38
CA ARG A 635 22.88 -8.75 -3.12
C ARG A 635 21.37 -8.62 -3.33
N VAL A 636 20.68 -8.04 -2.35
CA VAL A 636 19.23 -7.85 -2.35
C VAL A 636 18.89 -6.38 -2.11
N PHE A 637 17.89 -5.90 -2.82
CA PHE A 637 17.40 -4.53 -2.76
C PHE A 637 15.91 -4.50 -2.43
N LEU A 638 15.49 -3.46 -1.72
CA LEU A 638 14.09 -3.12 -1.48
C LEU A 638 13.93 -1.60 -1.64
N ASP A 639 13.01 -1.16 -2.50
CA ASP A 639 12.78 0.25 -2.84
C ASP A 639 14.06 1.03 -3.23
N GLY A 640 14.97 0.37 -3.96
CA GLY A 640 16.25 0.95 -4.39
C GLY A 640 17.33 1.03 -3.31
N GLU A 641 17.05 0.57 -2.09
CA GLU A 641 18.02 0.49 -1.00
C GLU A 641 18.53 -0.96 -0.85
N GLY A 642 19.86 -1.11 -0.85
CA GLY A 642 20.46 -2.43 -0.61
C GLY A 642 20.24 -2.90 0.83
N LEU A 643 19.83 -4.14 1.03
CA LEU A 643 19.54 -4.70 2.36
C LEU A 643 20.55 -5.75 2.79
N VAL A 644 20.76 -6.78 1.97
CA VAL A 644 21.72 -7.84 2.26
C VAL A 644 23.05 -7.50 1.60
N ALA A 645 24.11 -7.39 2.40
CA ALA A 645 25.46 -7.14 1.90
C ALA A 645 26.11 -8.42 1.34
N GLU A 646 26.94 -8.27 0.31
CA GLU A 646 27.80 -9.33 -0.21
C GLU A 646 28.96 -9.60 0.76
N SER A 647 29.37 -10.86 0.89
CA SER A 647 30.45 -11.27 1.82
C SER A 647 31.84 -10.82 1.37
N ILE A 648 32.08 -10.78 0.06
CA ILE A 648 33.36 -10.38 -0.56
C ILE A 648 33.15 -9.10 -1.35
N THR A 649 34.07 -8.14 -1.26
CA THR A 649 33.95 -6.91 -2.06
C THR A 649 34.23 -7.16 -3.54
N MET A 650 33.63 -6.36 -4.44
CA MET A 650 33.88 -6.49 -5.88
C MET A 650 35.37 -6.36 -6.23
N ARG A 651 36.11 -5.52 -5.49
CA ARG A 651 37.55 -5.34 -5.65
C ARG A 651 38.31 -6.63 -5.34
N ASP A 652 38.02 -7.26 -4.19
CA ASP A 652 38.71 -8.48 -3.76
C ASP A 652 38.39 -9.66 -4.67
N LEU A 653 37.14 -9.69 -5.17
CA LEU A 653 36.70 -10.67 -6.15
C LEU A 653 37.48 -10.55 -7.47
N VAL A 654 37.60 -9.33 -8.00
CA VAL A 654 38.43 -9.07 -9.20
C VAL A 654 39.90 -9.43 -8.94
N ASP A 655 40.45 -9.08 -7.78
CA ASP A 655 41.82 -9.42 -7.43
C ASP A 655 42.05 -10.93 -7.28
N LYS A 656 41.03 -11.69 -6.87
CA LYS A 656 41.05 -13.16 -6.93
C LYS A 656 41.07 -13.67 -8.37
N ALA A 657 40.18 -13.16 -9.24
CA ALA A 657 40.14 -13.56 -10.66
C ALA A 657 41.48 -13.31 -11.35
N LYS A 658 42.06 -12.12 -11.17
CA LYS A 658 43.35 -11.75 -11.78
C LYS A 658 44.48 -12.65 -11.29
N ARG A 659 44.51 -12.99 -10.00
CA ARG A 659 45.48 -13.92 -9.42
C ARG A 659 45.37 -15.32 -10.00
N LEU A 660 44.17 -15.84 -10.26
CA LEU A 660 44.01 -17.15 -10.89
C LEU A 660 44.46 -17.15 -12.37
N ILE A 661 44.19 -16.07 -13.11
CA ILE A 661 44.53 -16.01 -14.55
C ILE A 661 46.03 -15.73 -14.82
N HIS A 662 46.68 -14.97 -13.93
CA HIS A 662 48.06 -14.49 -14.11
C HIS A 662 49.05 -15.03 -13.08
N GLY A 663 48.57 -15.53 -11.94
CA GLY A 663 49.39 -16.17 -10.94
C GLY A 663 49.80 -17.54 -11.44
N GLY A 664 51.06 -17.69 -11.82
CA GLY A 664 51.64 -19.00 -12.06
C GLY A 664 51.41 -19.90 -10.83
N ASN A 665 50.96 -21.12 -11.11
CA ASN A 665 50.66 -22.22 -10.20
C ASN A 665 51.53 -22.21 -8.93
N SER A 666 51.10 -21.49 -7.89
CA SER A 666 51.73 -21.47 -6.58
C SER A 666 50.69 -21.89 -5.57
N ASN A 667 50.65 -23.21 -5.41
CA ASN A 667 49.92 -23.99 -4.42
C ASN A 667 50.00 -23.31 -3.04
N SER A 668 48.97 -22.54 -2.67
CA SER A 668 48.74 -22.12 -1.29
C SER A 668 47.25 -22.31 -0.99
N ARG A 669 46.98 -23.55 -0.61
CA ARG A 669 45.85 -24.06 0.15
C ARG A 669 45.39 -23.03 1.19
N TRP A 670 44.16 -22.54 1.05
CA TRP A 670 43.42 -21.92 2.14
C TRP A 670 42.34 -22.90 2.56
N ASP A 671 42.55 -23.51 3.73
CA ASP A 671 41.53 -24.27 4.43
C ASP A 671 40.37 -23.32 4.79
N HIS A 672 39.14 -23.80 4.63
CA HIS A 672 37.90 -23.09 4.86
C HIS A 672 37.72 -22.66 6.33
N ALA A 673 37.16 -21.48 6.52
CA ALA A 673 36.32 -21.09 7.66
C ALA A 673 35.03 -20.49 7.11
#